data_AF-A0A0R2LAB8-F1
#
_entry.id   AF-A0A0R2LAB8-F1
#
_cell.length_a   1.000
_cell.length_b   1.000
_cell.length_c   1.000
_cell.angle_alpha   90.00
_cell.angle_beta   90.00
_cell.angle_gamma   90.00
#
_symmetry.space_group_name_H-M   'P 1'
#
loop_
_entity.id
_entity.type
_entity.pdbx_description
1 polymer ?
#
loop_
_entity_poly.entity_id
_entity_poly.type
_entity_poly.pdbx_seq_one_letter_code
_entity_poly.pdbx_strand_id
1 'polypeptide(L)'
;MLLTLGVLILMINFNEQSVSAASQTSLGTVLSNNPNSSDGVDRTVPDGLSNITTWFNVPNIANNNTQILTPGVGENKSNADVIKLTQYGSTYPVVVKIGAIWAKRDQTEVDNRNYIDINKKQTMSMWMFFGGVAGLSGAKDTGDGMAFVLQNDNDSTFTSIPKGGFKGESLGVWGSETSVKDSSSTLANLAIQNSWALEFDTHPNYHDGAGNNFDDYPGVGYTTNHIAANYPADPATYLVGSSNGAQMVHLNPYSTVSGATYPKNFLTDDRWHHVTMTWNPATNSSPTVATINLKYDDKTIDGISKTPTINQDYPIKLDEFNLGSSNQLYWGFTGSTGSDTENNLVIFESIPAIVEAEANSTMYDETSDRYIDDVTTEDPNRNVVYDGDKVDINYNLSYSSGSKPWNNIVADIKLPDKIDYDSALITYKDTTGKETAESMDEFSGMTNNEVKHQLAQALWKNNIVSAKITFKGTVNSGSDTVDTNVASAHSSFDGTDLQKDVMTKPFVIKHIANVKLEAVDNTNVDALLGQPVNLKGKVSYSDNTTVTPSNMEIHARLDDSSDEMAISDMSANPFTFNLSGSELTTGKHKLVLYVVDKTTHKASNEITFNINVVASLQLTVAKTSTFRTVQALPYDKLIKRANDWQVMVTDTRANGSKWNLSAEATPLSDDWKGGIVYVDKTSNAEEPITDNLTNIASGTKTSETPTSVSSDWTDNTGLLLRQTGQVESGVHSSTVTWTVVDSTNK
;
A
#
# COMPACT_ATOMS: atom_id res chain seq x y z
N MET A 1 48.85 -28.69 -17.90
CA MET A 1 47.58 -28.64 -18.65
C MET A 1 46.76 -27.54 -18.01
N LEU A 2 46.34 -26.57 -18.81
CA LEU A 2 46.08 -25.17 -18.44
C LEU A 2 44.97 -24.96 -17.40
N LEU A 3 45.24 -24.08 -16.42
CA LEU A 3 44.21 -23.31 -15.71
C LEU A 3 43.65 -22.25 -16.68
N THR A 4 42.36 -22.30 -16.96
CA THR A 4 41.63 -21.21 -17.63
C THR A 4 41.17 -20.20 -16.60
N LEU A 5 41.87 -19.06 -16.54
CA LEU A 5 41.43 -17.85 -15.84
C LEU A 5 40.29 -17.21 -16.67
N GLY A 6 39.06 -17.28 -16.16
CA GLY A 6 37.94 -16.51 -16.71
C GLY A 6 38.06 -15.05 -16.29
N VAL A 7 38.38 -14.17 -17.22
CA VAL A 7 38.36 -12.72 -17.01
C VAL A 7 36.92 -12.25 -17.06
N LEU A 8 36.35 -11.89 -15.89
CA LEU A 8 35.09 -11.18 -15.79
C LEU A 8 35.34 -9.70 -16.09
N ILE A 9 35.01 -9.25 -17.30
CA ILE A 9 35.03 -7.82 -17.66
C ILE A 9 33.72 -7.21 -17.17
N LEU A 10 33.77 -6.55 -16.02
CA LEU A 10 32.68 -5.73 -15.50
C LEU A 10 32.75 -4.36 -16.21
N MET A 11 31.96 -4.16 -17.26
CA MET A 11 31.77 -2.82 -17.85
C MET A 11 30.81 -2.03 -16.96
N ILE A 12 31.36 -1.24 -16.03
CA ILE A 12 30.59 -0.21 -15.35
C ILE A 12 30.61 1.02 -16.26
N ASN A 13 29.51 1.24 -16.99
CA ASN A 13 29.28 2.50 -17.67
C ASN A 13 28.93 3.56 -16.61
N PHE A 14 29.92 4.34 -16.19
CA PHE A 14 29.65 5.63 -15.57
C PHE A 14 29.26 6.59 -16.70
N ASN A 15 27.96 6.71 -16.99
CA ASN A 15 27.46 7.90 -17.67
C ASN A 15 27.55 9.04 -16.64
N GLU A 16 28.70 9.70 -16.56
CA GLU A 16 28.77 11.04 -15.99
C GLU A 16 28.01 11.97 -16.95
N GLN A 17 26.70 12.09 -16.75
CA GLN A 17 25.95 13.22 -17.31
C GLN A 17 26.39 14.48 -16.58
N SER A 18 27.36 15.17 -17.16
CA SER A 18 27.68 16.54 -16.79
C SER A 18 26.59 17.45 -17.38
N VAL A 19 25.53 17.68 -16.60
CA VAL A 19 24.45 18.60 -17.00
C VAL A 19 24.90 20.03 -16.69
N SER A 20 25.25 20.81 -17.71
CA SER A 20 25.53 22.25 -17.58
C SER A 20 24.26 23.03 -17.26
N ALA A 21 24.35 24.05 -16.41
CA ALA A 21 23.22 24.92 -16.07
C ALA A 21 22.52 25.50 -17.31
N ALA A 22 21.19 25.54 -17.28
CA ALA A 22 20.34 25.91 -18.41
C ALA A 22 20.57 27.36 -18.83
N SER A 23 20.70 27.63 -20.13
CA SER A 23 20.88 28.98 -20.64
C SER A 23 19.62 29.83 -20.52
N GLN A 24 19.72 31.11 -20.14
CA GLN A 24 18.63 32.10 -20.20
C GLN A 24 17.87 32.03 -21.55
N THR A 25 16.55 31.93 -21.48
CA THR A 25 15.67 31.78 -22.64
C THR A 25 14.80 33.01 -22.87
N SER A 26 14.52 33.34 -24.13
CA SER A 26 13.62 34.46 -24.45
C SER A 26 12.18 34.18 -23.99
N LEU A 27 11.47 35.23 -23.56
CA LEU A 27 10.09 35.14 -23.10
C LEU A 27 9.17 34.37 -24.06
N GLY A 28 9.23 34.67 -25.36
CA GLY A 28 8.40 34.00 -26.36
C GLY A 28 8.66 32.49 -26.47
N THR A 29 9.88 32.03 -26.17
CA THR A 29 10.18 30.59 -26.11
C THR A 29 9.63 29.97 -24.84
N VAL A 30 9.81 30.60 -23.67
CA VAL A 30 9.24 30.14 -22.39
C VAL A 30 7.72 30.01 -22.50
N LEU A 31 7.06 30.99 -23.11
CA LEU A 31 5.60 31.04 -23.23
C LEU A 31 5.04 30.33 -24.47
N SER A 32 5.90 29.71 -25.29
CA SER A 32 5.47 28.96 -26.48
C SER A 32 4.73 27.66 -26.15
N ASN A 33 4.75 27.24 -24.88
CA ASN A 33 4.19 25.98 -24.38
C ASN A 33 4.70 24.75 -25.16
N ASN A 34 6.00 24.74 -25.48
CA ASN A 34 6.64 23.65 -26.20
C ASN A 34 7.47 22.79 -25.24
N PRO A 35 7.10 21.51 -25.01
CA PRO A 35 7.85 20.60 -24.14
C PRO A 35 9.20 20.18 -24.75
N ASN A 36 9.40 20.38 -26.06
CA ASN A 36 10.61 19.97 -26.77
C ASN A 36 11.62 21.12 -26.82
N SER A 37 12.49 21.17 -25.82
CA SER A 37 13.73 21.93 -25.89
C SER A 37 14.89 20.98 -26.22
N SER A 38 15.73 21.37 -27.19
CA SER A 38 16.91 20.60 -27.59
C SER A 38 17.97 20.50 -26.49
N ASP A 39 17.78 21.20 -25.37
CA ASP A 39 18.67 21.26 -24.20
C ASP A 39 18.18 20.41 -23.01
N GLY A 40 17.01 19.74 -23.12
CA GLY A 40 16.50 18.84 -22.09
C GLY A 40 15.86 19.53 -20.88
N VAL A 41 15.50 20.81 -21.00
CA VAL A 41 14.82 21.60 -19.96
C VAL A 41 13.34 21.72 -20.29
N ASP A 42 12.47 21.14 -19.44
CA ASP A 42 11.02 21.28 -19.59
C ASP A 42 10.56 22.69 -19.22
N ARG A 43 9.97 23.38 -20.20
CA ARG A 43 9.43 24.75 -20.09
C ARG A 43 7.94 24.79 -20.40
N THR A 44 7.26 23.65 -20.32
CA THR A 44 5.80 23.58 -20.43
C THR A 44 5.20 24.60 -19.48
N VAL A 45 4.29 25.43 -19.98
CA VAL A 45 3.66 26.47 -19.16
C VAL A 45 2.59 25.77 -18.34
N PRO A 46 2.66 25.82 -17.00
CA PRO A 46 1.68 25.15 -16.16
C PRO A 46 0.28 25.76 -16.34
N ASP A 47 -0.73 24.97 -16.00
CA ASP A 47 -2.10 25.46 -15.90
C ASP A 47 -2.25 26.45 -14.74
N GLY A 48 -3.36 27.20 -14.75
CA GLY A 48 -3.61 28.23 -13.77
C GLY A 48 -4.88 29.02 -14.04
N LEU A 49 -5.13 30.01 -13.21
CA LEU A 49 -6.28 30.90 -13.29
C LEU A 49 -6.17 31.85 -14.49
N SER A 50 -7.33 32.28 -14.98
CA SER A 50 -7.48 33.31 -16.00
C SER A 50 -8.37 34.46 -15.50
N ASN A 51 -8.34 35.59 -16.20
CA ASN A 51 -9.04 36.83 -15.84
C ASN A 51 -8.61 37.42 -14.48
N ILE A 52 -7.34 37.23 -14.09
CA ILE A 52 -6.79 37.70 -12.81
C ILE A 52 -6.74 39.23 -12.71
N THR A 53 -6.87 39.94 -13.84
CA THR A 53 -7.05 41.40 -13.91
C THR A 53 -8.26 41.88 -13.10
N THR A 54 -9.18 40.98 -12.75
CA THR A 54 -10.30 41.28 -11.84
C THR A 54 -9.80 41.61 -10.44
N TRP A 55 -8.79 40.88 -9.94
CA TRP A 55 -8.33 40.87 -8.54
C TRP A 55 -7.00 41.58 -8.30
N PHE A 56 -6.21 41.75 -9.36
CA PHE A 56 -4.92 42.42 -9.29
C PHE A 56 -4.88 43.67 -10.16
N ASN A 57 -4.21 44.72 -9.69
CA ASN A 57 -3.85 45.89 -10.49
C ASN A 57 -2.34 45.94 -10.72
N VAL A 58 -1.98 46.38 -11.93
CA VAL A 58 -0.63 46.88 -12.21
C VAL A 58 -0.60 48.34 -11.72
N PRO A 59 0.13 48.66 -10.66
CA PRO A 59 0.15 50.00 -10.09
C PRO A 59 0.82 51.00 -11.03
N ASN A 60 0.40 52.26 -10.93
CA ASN A 60 1.03 53.36 -11.64
C ASN A 60 2.31 53.81 -10.91
N ILE A 61 3.37 53.02 -11.03
CA ILE A 61 4.73 53.38 -10.58
C ILE A 61 5.60 53.77 -11.78
N ALA A 62 6.53 54.69 -11.57
CA ALA A 62 7.36 55.23 -12.64
C ALA A 62 8.25 54.13 -13.27
N ASN A 63 8.02 53.83 -14.56
CA ASN A 63 8.68 52.74 -15.30
C ASN A 63 8.28 51.32 -14.85
N ASN A 64 7.05 51.13 -14.34
CA ASN A 64 6.52 49.77 -14.15
C ASN A 64 6.52 49.01 -15.49
N ASN A 65 7.18 47.86 -15.53
CA ASN A 65 7.24 46.97 -16.68
C ASN A 65 6.28 45.78 -16.56
N THR A 66 5.55 45.66 -15.45
CA THR A 66 4.61 44.57 -15.24
C THR A 66 3.54 44.52 -16.32
N GLN A 67 3.27 43.32 -16.83
CA GLN A 67 2.17 43.03 -17.72
C GLN A 67 1.46 41.75 -17.29
N ILE A 68 0.13 41.70 -17.42
CA ILE A 68 -0.63 40.46 -17.33
C ILE A 68 -0.87 39.99 -18.77
N LEU A 69 -0.30 38.85 -19.13
CA LEU A 69 -0.38 38.28 -20.48
C LEU A 69 -1.54 37.29 -20.52
N THR A 70 -2.62 37.66 -21.21
CA THR A 70 -3.83 36.85 -21.31
C THR A 70 -3.61 35.55 -22.10
N PRO A 71 -4.20 34.42 -21.69
CA PRO A 71 -4.04 33.15 -22.37
C PRO A 71 -4.47 33.21 -23.85
N GLY A 72 -3.69 32.54 -24.70
CA GLY A 72 -3.88 32.52 -26.15
C GLY A 72 -3.58 33.85 -26.88
N VAL A 73 -3.18 34.92 -26.19
CA VAL A 73 -2.93 36.24 -26.77
C VAL A 73 -1.43 36.55 -26.83
N GLY A 74 -0.97 37.09 -27.96
CA GLY A 74 0.43 37.51 -28.11
C GLY A 74 1.40 36.33 -27.98
N GLU A 75 2.38 36.48 -27.08
CA GLU A 75 3.39 35.46 -26.78
C GLU A 75 2.87 34.36 -25.84
N ASN A 76 1.80 34.59 -25.07
CA ASN A 76 1.26 33.59 -24.15
C ASN A 76 0.41 32.56 -24.92
N LYS A 77 0.93 31.33 -25.07
CA LYS A 77 0.24 30.21 -25.72
C LYS A 77 -0.39 29.22 -24.73
N SER A 78 -0.38 29.52 -23.44
CA SER A 78 -0.99 28.67 -22.40
C SER A 78 -2.48 28.99 -22.19
N ASN A 79 -3.08 28.30 -21.21
CA ASN A 79 -4.46 28.47 -20.77
C ASN A 79 -4.60 29.37 -19.53
N ALA A 80 -3.49 29.87 -18.98
CA ALA A 80 -3.46 30.69 -17.77
C ALA A 80 -3.04 32.15 -18.05
N ASP A 81 -3.46 33.08 -17.19
CA ASP A 81 -2.86 34.40 -17.16
C ASP A 81 -1.44 34.32 -16.61
N VAL A 82 -0.47 34.89 -17.34
CA VAL A 82 0.92 34.97 -16.89
C VAL A 82 1.22 36.41 -16.48
N ILE A 83 1.55 36.62 -15.21
CA ILE A 83 2.10 37.88 -14.75
C ILE A 83 3.57 37.91 -15.14
N LYS A 84 3.95 38.89 -15.96
CA LYS A 84 5.34 39.20 -16.25
C LYS A 84 5.74 40.43 -15.46
N LEU A 85 6.53 40.28 -14.40
CA LEU A 85 7.04 41.40 -13.60
C LEU A 85 8.21 42.09 -14.32
N THR A 86 9.18 41.31 -14.77
CA THR A 86 10.36 41.76 -15.53
C THR A 86 10.60 40.81 -16.71
N GLN A 87 11.49 41.22 -17.63
CA GLN A 87 11.75 40.47 -18.84
C GLN A 87 13.25 40.41 -19.13
N TYR A 88 13.71 39.23 -19.54
CA TYR A 88 15.08 39.00 -19.98
C TYR A 88 15.41 39.90 -21.19
N GLY A 89 16.50 40.66 -21.07
CA GLY A 89 17.01 41.56 -22.10
C GLY A 89 18.39 41.14 -22.60
N SER A 90 18.48 40.67 -23.84
CA SER A 90 19.76 40.23 -24.45
C SER A 90 20.50 41.33 -25.22
N THR A 91 19.91 42.52 -25.38
CA THR A 91 20.46 43.63 -26.18
C THR A 91 21.19 44.67 -25.33
N TYR A 92 22.36 45.13 -25.78
CA TYR A 92 23.14 46.18 -25.13
C TYR A 92 22.85 47.58 -25.73
N PRO A 93 22.72 48.66 -24.93
CA PRO A 93 22.79 48.67 -23.46
C PRO A 93 21.56 48.02 -22.82
N VAL A 94 21.80 47.29 -21.73
CA VAL A 94 20.73 46.66 -20.94
C VAL A 94 19.87 47.73 -20.30
N VAL A 95 18.55 47.59 -20.40
CA VAL A 95 17.58 48.51 -19.79
C VAL A 95 17.02 47.85 -18.54
N VAL A 96 17.37 48.40 -17.38
CA VAL A 96 16.81 48.01 -16.07
C VAL A 96 15.29 48.01 -16.12
N LYS A 97 14.69 46.89 -15.72
CA LYS A 97 13.25 46.70 -15.58
C LYS A 97 12.88 46.66 -14.12
N ILE A 98 11.74 47.23 -13.79
CA ILE A 98 11.12 47.07 -12.47
C ILE A 98 9.67 46.68 -12.66
N GLY A 99 9.14 45.87 -11.76
CA GLY A 99 7.77 45.38 -11.81
C GLY A 99 7.13 45.46 -10.45
N ALA A 100 5.85 45.81 -10.42
CA ALA A 100 4.98 45.56 -9.27
C ALA A 100 3.60 45.12 -9.74
N ILE A 101 2.92 44.32 -8.92
CA ILE A 101 1.51 43.96 -9.04
C ILE A 101 0.92 43.82 -7.64
N TRP A 102 -0.28 44.34 -7.41
CA TRP A 102 -0.91 44.33 -6.10
C TRP A 102 -2.33 43.78 -6.16
N ALA A 103 -2.75 43.12 -5.09
CA ALA A 103 -4.14 42.86 -4.83
C ALA A 103 -4.90 44.19 -4.71
N LYS A 104 -6.02 44.32 -5.42
CA LYS A 104 -6.78 45.58 -5.48
C LYS A 104 -7.45 45.91 -4.15
N ARG A 105 -7.27 47.13 -3.64
CA ARG A 105 -8.03 47.65 -2.48
C ARG A 105 -9.32 48.37 -2.87
N ASP A 106 -9.42 48.89 -4.09
CA ASP A 106 -10.49 49.81 -4.54
C ASP A 106 -11.78 49.12 -5.04
N GLN A 107 -11.89 47.80 -4.86
CA GLN A 107 -13.02 47.05 -5.36
C GLN A 107 -14.31 47.34 -4.57
N THR A 108 -15.29 47.91 -5.28
CA THR A 108 -16.63 48.20 -4.76
C THR A 108 -17.42 46.93 -4.52
N GLU A 109 -17.28 45.94 -5.41
CA GLU A 109 -17.88 44.62 -5.28
C GLU A 109 -17.12 43.80 -4.23
N VAL A 110 -17.80 43.52 -3.11
CA VAL A 110 -17.22 42.73 -2.01
C VAL A 110 -16.74 41.36 -2.47
N ASP A 111 -17.41 40.79 -3.47
CA ASP A 111 -17.14 39.48 -4.06
C ASP A 111 -15.87 39.42 -4.92
N ASN A 112 -15.22 40.57 -5.15
CA ASN A 112 -13.95 40.62 -5.88
C ASN A 112 -12.77 41.00 -4.99
N ARG A 113 -13.00 41.36 -3.71
CA ARG A 113 -11.94 41.86 -2.83
C ARG A 113 -10.86 40.82 -2.60
N ASN A 114 -9.63 41.14 -2.99
CA ASN A 114 -8.46 40.28 -2.82
C ASN A 114 -7.61 40.74 -1.63
N TYR A 115 -7.63 39.97 -0.54
CA TYR A 115 -6.81 40.19 0.65
C TYR A 115 -6.68 38.91 1.47
N ILE A 116 -5.64 38.83 2.29
CA ILE A 116 -5.54 37.86 3.39
C ILE A 116 -6.35 38.39 4.57
N ASP A 117 -7.39 37.64 4.96
CA ASP A 117 -8.11 37.82 6.21
C ASP A 117 -7.27 37.18 7.32
N ILE A 118 -6.59 38.01 8.11
CA ILE A 118 -5.60 37.55 9.10
C ILE A 118 -6.15 36.56 10.14
N ASN A 119 -7.47 36.45 10.27
CA ASN A 119 -8.17 35.57 11.21
C ASN A 119 -8.54 34.21 10.63
N LYS A 120 -8.27 33.95 9.35
CA LYS A 120 -8.64 32.70 8.66
C LYS A 120 -7.41 32.02 8.11
N LYS A 121 -7.39 30.69 8.13
CA LYS A 121 -6.41 29.92 7.35
C LYS A 121 -6.70 30.11 5.87
N GLN A 122 -5.67 30.41 5.08
CA GLN A 122 -5.79 30.72 3.65
C GLN A 122 -4.57 30.21 2.88
N THR A 123 -4.78 29.71 1.66
CA THR A 123 -3.73 29.07 0.86
C THR A 123 -3.56 29.78 -0.48
N MET A 124 -2.35 30.27 -0.74
CA MET A 124 -1.93 30.78 -2.05
C MET A 124 -1.08 29.72 -2.74
N SER A 125 -1.45 29.35 -3.96
CA SER A 125 -0.78 28.34 -4.78
C SER A 125 -0.44 28.98 -6.12
N MET A 126 0.81 28.88 -6.55
CA MET A 126 1.31 29.57 -7.73
C MET A 126 2.52 28.87 -8.34
N TRP A 127 2.75 29.11 -9.62
CA TRP A 127 3.97 28.77 -10.33
C TRP A 127 4.81 30.03 -10.54
N MET A 128 6.12 29.92 -10.29
CA MET A 128 7.07 31.01 -10.44
C MET A 128 8.21 30.62 -11.38
N PHE A 129 8.67 31.56 -12.20
CA PHE A 129 9.78 31.36 -13.13
C PHE A 129 10.79 32.50 -12.96
N PHE A 130 12.07 32.14 -12.86
CA PHE A 130 13.17 33.08 -12.57
C PHE A 130 14.25 33.12 -13.68
N GLY A 131 14.04 32.45 -14.81
CA GLY A 131 15.03 32.35 -15.89
C GLY A 131 16.13 31.32 -15.64
N GLY A 132 17.13 31.32 -16.52
CA GLY A 132 18.29 30.41 -16.48
C GLY A 132 19.59 31.12 -16.09
N VAL A 133 20.75 30.47 -16.23
CA VAL A 133 22.06 31.13 -16.16
C VAL A 133 22.50 31.58 -17.56
N ALA A 134 23.32 32.61 -17.72
CA ALA A 134 23.89 32.91 -19.04
C ALA A 134 25.04 31.92 -19.37
N GLY A 135 24.77 30.84 -20.12
CA GLY A 135 25.66 29.70 -20.38
C GLY A 135 27.05 29.95 -21.02
N LEU A 136 27.94 30.70 -20.37
CA LEU A 136 29.35 30.83 -20.72
C LEU A 136 30.20 30.45 -19.51
N SER A 137 31.35 29.83 -19.74
CA SER A 137 32.37 29.65 -18.69
C SER A 137 32.76 31.03 -18.15
N GLY A 138 32.36 31.35 -16.90
CA GLY A 138 32.39 32.72 -16.35
C GLY A 138 31.11 33.53 -16.63
N ALA A 139 29.95 32.86 -16.58
CA ALA A 139 28.62 33.38 -16.87
C ALA A 139 28.37 34.74 -16.19
N LYS A 140 27.77 35.68 -16.93
CA LYS A 140 27.15 36.86 -16.33
C LYS A 140 26.02 36.39 -15.43
N ASP A 141 25.87 37.04 -14.28
CA ASP A 141 24.85 36.68 -13.30
C ASP A 141 23.44 36.81 -13.92
N THR A 142 22.46 36.12 -13.34
CA THR A 142 21.03 36.37 -13.56
C THR A 142 20.57 37.32 -12.46
N GLY A 143 19.55 38.14 -12.70
CA GLY A 143 19.17 39.10 -11.67
C GLY A 143 18.02 40.05 -11.99
N ASP A 144 17.44 40.65 -10.95
CA ASP A 144 17.90 40.58 -9.54
C ASP A 144 17.05 39.65 -8.66
N GLY A 145 15.84 39.32 -9.10
CA GLY A 145 14.88 38.46 -8.42
C GLY A 145 13.49 39.08 -8.36
N MET A 146 12.63 38.45 -7.57
CA MET A 146 11.31 38.97 -7.21
C MET A 146 10.98 38.68 -5.76
N ALA A 147 10.06 39.45 -5.19
CA ALA A 147 9.63 39.29 -3.82
C ALA A 147 8.11 39.18 -3.73
N PHE A 148 7.65 38.24 -2.92
CA PHE A 148 6.28 38.21 -2.43
C PHE A 148 6.19 39.17 -1.24
N VAL A 149 5.19 40.05 -1.24
CA VAL A 149 5.06 41.08 -0.21
C VAL A 149 3.66 41.07 0.37
N LEU A 150 3.59 41.03 1.70
CA LEU A 150 2.40 41.39 2.47
C LEU A 150 2.52 42.86 2.88
N GLN A 151 1.47 43.65 2.70
CA GLN A 151 1.53 45.09 2.99
C GLN A 151 0.19 45.70 3.39
N ASN A 152 0.29 46.72 4.25
CA ASN A 152 -0.80 47.64 4.60
C ASN A 152 -0.37 49.10 4.44
N ASP A 153 0.16 49.43 3.28
CA ASP A 153 0.55 50.77 2.86
C ASP A 153 -0.47 51.34 1.85
N ASN A 154 -0.35 51.01 0.56
CA ASN A 154 -1.27 51.50 -0.48
C ASN A 154 -1.21 50.63 -1.77
N ASP A 155 -2.11 50.92 -2.74
CA ASP A 155 -2.24 50.18 -4.01
C ASP A 155 -1.14 50.45 -5.04
N SER A 156 -0.26 51.41 -4.78
CA SER A 156 0.86 51.79 -5.67
C SER A 156 2.19 51.78 -4.94
N THR A 157 2.28 51.03 -3.84
CA THR A 157 3.49 50.95 -3.04
C THR A 157 4.60 50.25 -3.82
N PHE A 158 5.81 50.74 -3.63
CA PHE A 158 7.07 50.28 -4.20
C PHE A 158 8.18 50.97 -3.42
N THR A 159 9.38 50.38 -3.37
CA THR A 159 10.52 51.08 -2.78
C THR A 159 10.74 52.45 -3.42
N SER A 160 10.89 53.46 -2.59
CA SER A 160 11.24 54.80 -3.04
C SER A 160 12.67 54.79 -3.53
N ILE A 161 12.87 55.04 -4.82
CA ILE A 161 14.20 55.13 -5.46
C ILE A 161 14.56 56.61 -5.64
N PRO A 162 15.42 57.20 -4.80
CA PRO A 162 15.85 58.58 -4.98
C PRO A 162 16.69 58.75 -6.24
N LYS A 163 16.94 60.00 -6.65
CA LYS A 163 17.85 60.26 -7.77
C LYS A 163 19.26 59.76 -7.42
N GLY A 164 19.76 58.82 -8.22
CA GLY A 164 21.05 58.17 -7.98
C GLY A 164 20.96 56.94 -7.07
N GLY A 165 19.74 56.54 -6.67
CA GLY A 165 19.52 55.31 -5.93
C GLY A 165 19.62 54.06 -6.79
N PHE A 166 20.00 52.95 -6.16
CA PHE A 166 20.16 51.64 -6.79
C PHE A 166 18.85 50.88 -6.82
N LYS A 167 18.57 50.20 -7.93
CA LYS A 167 17.29 49.50 -8.13
C LYS A 167 17.39 48.01 -7.86
N GLY A 168 18.54 47.40 -8.16
CA GLY A 168 18.63 45.96 -8.34
C GLY A 168 18.47 45.18 -7.05
N GLU A 169 19.43 45.29 -6.13
CA GLU A 169 19.43 44.60 -4.83
C GLU A 169 18.17 44.87 -3.97
N SER A 170 17.41 45.94 -4.27
CA SER A 170 16.21 46.26 -3.50
C SER A 170 14.97 45.44 -3.89
N LEU A 171 14.97 44.79 -5.06
CA LEU A 171 13.85 44.00 -5.60
C LEU A 171 12.51 44.74 -5.67
N GLY A 172 12.54 46.07 -5.57
CA GLY A 172 11.34 46.90 -5.47
C GLY A 172 10.71 46.96 -4.07
N VAL A 173 11.34 46.36 -3.06
CA VAL A 173 10.82 46.21 -1.69
C VAL A 173 11.69 46.95 -0.67
N TRP A 174 12.97 46.61 -0.64
CA TRP A 174 13.93 47.05 0.38
C TRP A 174 14.37 48.48 0.12
N GLY A 175 14.94 49.14 1.12
CA GLY A 175 15.37 50.54 1.01
C GLY A 175 16.46 50.72 -0.05
N SER A 176 16.21 51.54 -1.07
CA SER A 176 17.20 51.84 -2.12
C SER A 176 18.35 52.69 -1.58
N GLU A 177 19.56 52.12 -1.51
CA GLU A 177 20.75 52.90 -1.17
C GLU A 177 21.02 54.01 -2.21
N THR A 178 21.52 55.15 -1.75
CA THR A 178 22.05 56.27 -2.57
C THR A 178 23.53 56.53 -2.29
N SER A 179 24.01 56.08 -1.13
CA SER A 179 25.39 56.20 -0.68
C SER A 179 25.72 55.15 0.38
N VAL A 180 26.98 54.73 0.47
CA VAL A 180 27.49 53.80 1.51
C VAL A 180 27.36 54.33 2.95
N LYS A 181 26.84 55.54 3.12
CA LYS A 181 26.63 56.22 4.40
C LYS A 181 25.17 56.32 4.80
N ASP A 182 24.25 55.81 3.97
CA ASP A 182 22.84 55.82 4.29
C ASP A 182 22.62 55.04 5.58
N SER A 183 21.92 55.65 6.54
CA SER A 183 21.66 55.00 7.83
C SER A 183 20.57 53.95 7.68
N SER A 184 20.54 52.97 8.59
CA SER A 184 19.48 51.96 8.61
C SER A 184 18.07 52.57 8.62
N SER A 185 17.87 53.68 9.35
CA SER A 185 16.59 54.42 9.34
C SER A 185 16.29 55.10 8.01
N THR A 186 17.32 55.54 7.27
CA THR A 186 17.13 56.10 5.93
C THR A 186 16.63 55.03 4.97
N LEU A 187 17.25 53.85 4.98
CA LEU A 187 16.85 52.72 4.13
C LEU A 187 15.45 52.22 4.48
N ALA A 188 15.17 52.01 5.77
CA ALA A 188 13.85 51.62 6.24
C ALA A 188 12.74 52.61 5.81
N ASN A 189 13.02 53.92 5.78
CA ASN A 189 12.06 54.93 5.31
C ASN A 189 11.85 54.92 3.78
N LEU A 190 12.82 54.40 3.01
CA LEU A 190 12.72 54.27 1.57
C LEU A 190 12.02 52.99 1.14
N ALA A 191 12.06 51.95 1.98
CA ALA A 191 11.42 50.66 1.71
C ALA A 191 9.88 50.75 1.65
N ILE A 192 9.22 49.65 1.28
CA ILE A 192 7.76 49.53 1.40
C ILE A 192 7.37 49.56 2.88
N GLN A 193 6.51 50.50 3.25
CA GLN A 193 6.07 50.67 4.64
C GLN A 193 5.04 49.62 5.05
N ASN A 194 4.88 49.37 6.36
CA ASN A 194 3.86 48.48 6.92
C ASN A 194 3.82 47.11 6.24
N SER A 195 4.98 46.47 6.08
CA SER A 195 5.12 45.30 5.21
C SER A 195 6.03 44.23 5.76
N TRP A 196 5.87 43.04 5.19
CA TRP A 196 6.76 41.90 5.32
C TRP A 196 6.99 41.34 3.93
N ALA A 197 8.21 40.93 3.62
CA ALA A 197 8.55 40.40 2.31
C ALA A 197 9.34 39.10 2.43
N LEU A 198 9.09 38.22 1.46
CA LEU A 198 9.84 37.02 1.17
C LEU A 198 10.44 37.20 -0.22
N GLU A 199 11.76 37.31 -0.29
CA GLU A 199 12.47 37.43 -1.54
C GLU A 199 12.87 36.08 -2.11
N PHE A 200 12.90 36.03 -3.43
CA PHE A 200 13.46 34.98 -4.24
C PHE A 200 14.56 35.66 -5.05
N ASP A 201 15.72 35.78 -4.42
CA ASP A 201 16.85 36.55 -4.90
C ASP A 201 17.73 35.66 -5.80
N THR A 202 17.96 36.16 -7.01
CA THR A 202 18.68 35.46 -8.07
C THR A 202 20.05 36.06 -8.35
N HIS A 203 20.43 37.13 -7.64
CA HIS A 203 21.64 37.90 -7.87
C HIS A 203 22.40 38.22 -6.58
N PRO A 204 23.62 37.71 -6.41
CA PRO A 204 24.33 37.85 -5.14
C PRO A 204 24.96 39.24 -4.98
N ASN A 205 24.45 40.03 -4.03
CA ASN A 205 24.95 41.36 -3.69
C ASN A 205 25.90 41.33 -2.47
N TYR A 206 27.14 40.89 -2.66
CA TYR A 206 28.12 40.66 -1.56
C TYR A 206 29.43 41.47 -1.68
N HIS A 207 29.44 42.57 -2.44
CA HIS A 207 30.63 43.38 -2.69
C HIS A 207 30.54 44.77 -2.05
N ASP A 208 31.67 45.28 -1.56
CA ASP A 208 31.77 46.63 -1.00
C ASP A 208 31.23 47.70 -1.97
N GLY A 209 30.23 48.45 -1.53
CA GLY A 209 29.62 49.54 -2.30
C GLY A 209 28.15 49.71 -1.98
N ALA A 210 27.62 50.90 -2.27
CA ALA A 210 26.17 51.10 -2.19
C ALA A 210 25.52 50.40 -3.37
N GLY A 211 24.39 49.72 -3.17
CA GLY A 211 23.72 49.04 -4.27
C GLY A 211 24.22 47.62 -4.55
N ASN A 212 25.10 47.05 -3.71
CA ASN A 212 25.69 45.73 -3.99
C ASN A 212 26.14 44.94 -2.75
N ASN A 213 25.55 45.16 -1.57
CA ASN A 213 26.08 44.60 -0.32
C ASN A 213 25.04 43.96 0.62
N PHE A 214 23.76 43.85 0.21
CA PHE A 214 22.70 43.27 1.03
C PHE A 214 22.96 41.81 1.47
N ASP A 215 23.72 41.04 0.69
CA ASP A 215 23.95 39.61 0.92
C ASP A 215 25.24 39.27 1.66
N ASP A 216 26.04 40.28 2.02
CA ASP A 216 27.20 40.10 2.90
C ASP A 216 26.78 39.86 4.38
N TYR A 217 25.82 38.97 4.58
CA TYR A 217 25.27 38.55 5.86
C TYR A 217 25.49 37.05 6.10
N PRO A 218 25.82 36.61 7.33
CA PRO A 218 26.05 35.19 7.62
C PRO A 218 24.88 34.29 7.20
N GLY A 219 25.17 33.25 6.42
CA GLY A 219 24.19 32.28 5.94
C GLY A 219 23.71 32.51 4.50
N VAL A 220 23.93 33.71 3.95
CA VAL A 220 23.73 34.04 2.53
C VAL A 220 25.10 34.07 1.86
N GLY A 221 25.91 35.13 2.01
CA GLY A 221 27.29 35.18 1.51
C GLY A 221 27.40 34.99 -0.02
N TYR A 222 28.53 34.46 -0.52
CA TYR A 222 28.84 34.23 -1.96
C TYR A 222 27.88 33.24 -2.70
N THR A 223 26.68 32.98 -2.19
CA THR A 223 25.72 32.06 -2.80
C THR A 223 24.96 32.78 -3.91
N THR A 224 24.92 32.17 -5.09
CA THR A 224 24.46 32.83 -6.31
C THR A 224 22.94 33.03 -6.37
N ASN A 225 22.11 32.30 -5.61
CA ASN A 225 20.69 32.57 -5.40
C ASN A 225 20.28 32.27 -3.92
N HIS A 226 19.23 32.90 -3.40
CA HIS A 226 18.65 32.55 -2.11
C HIS A 226 17.16 32.91 -1.95
N ILE A 227 16.51 32.33 -0.94
CA ILE A 227 15.17 32.75 -0.47
C ILE A 227 15.32 33.22 0.98
N ALA A 228 14.88 34.43 1.30
CA ALA A 228 14.90 34.95 2.66
C ALA A 228 13.76 35.94 2.90
N ALA A 229 13.53 36.29 4.16
CA ALA A 229 12.46 37.21 4.53
C ALA A 229 12.91 38.23 5.56
N ASN A 230 12.24 39.38 5.60
CA ASN A 230 12.30 40.32 6.71
C ASN A 230 11.19 41.40 6.61
N TYR A 231 11.22 42.38 7.51
CA TYR A 231 10.35 43.56 7.52
C TYR A 231 11.06 44.75 6.86
N PRO A 232 10.64 45.18 5.65
CA PRO A 232 11.39 46.17 4.88
C PRO A 232 11.53 47.53 5.57
N ALA A 233 10.52 47.93 6.34
CA ALA A 233 10.49 49.21 7.04
C ALA A 233 11.05 49.17 8.47
N ASP A 234 11.60 48.03 8.92
CA ASP A 234 12.31 47.94 10.20
C ASP A 234 13.78 48.36 10.00
N PRO A 235 14.28 49.42 10.67
CA PRO A 235 15.70 49.76 10.63
C PRO A 235 16.62 48.61 11.07
N ALA A 236 16.17 47.66 11.89
CA ALA A 236 16.98 46.51 12.28
C ALA A 236 17.24 45.53 11.13
N THR A 237 16.49 45.63 10.03
CA THR A 237 16.75 44.89 8.78
C THR A 237 18.07 45.29 8.14
N TYR A 238 18.56 46.51 8.36
CA TYR A 238 19.76 47.03 7.70
C TYR A 238 20.91 47.21 8.68
N LEU A 239 22.02 46.51 8.45
CA LEU A 239 23.26 46.66 9.20
C LEU A 239 24.24 47.53 8.39
N VAL A 240 24.50 48.74 8.87
CA VAL A 240 25.36 49.70 8.15
C VAL A 240 26.78 49.69 8.73
N GLY A 241 27.74 49.28 7.92
CA GLY A 241 29.18 49.36 8.21
C GLY A 241 29.80 50.70 7.75
N SER A 242 31.03 51.01 8.16
CA SER A 242 31.67 52.31 7.87
C SER A 242 32.28 52.46 6.47
N SER A 243 32.38 51.39 5.66
CA SER A 243 33.05 51.43 4.35
C SER A 243 32.42 50.63 3.21
N ASN A 244 31.45 49.73 3.46
CA ASN A 244 31.09 48.67 2.52
C ASN A 244 29.65 48.73 1.97
N GLY A 245 28.84 49.72 2.35
CA GLY A 245 27.39 49.71 2.07
C GLY A 245 26.61 49.01 3.19
N ALA A 246 25.29 48.97 3.09
CA ALA A 246 24.42 48.27 4.02
C ALA A 246 24.40 46.75 3.74
N GLN A 247 24.34 45.94 4.80
CA GLN A 247 24.01 44.52 4.75
C GLN A 247 22.56 44.33 5.18
N MET A 248 21.88 43.31 4.68
CA MET A 248 20.53 42.97 5.11
C MET A 248 20.53 41.78 6.07
N VAL A 249 19.78 41.90 7.17
CA VAL A 249 19.50 40.76 8.04
C VAL A 249 18.50 39.85 7.34
N HIS A 250 18.94 38.64 7.01
CA HIS A 250 18.10 37.63 6.36
C HIS A 250 17.49 36.69 7.40
N LEU A 251 16.15 36.62 7.50
CA LEU A 251 15.47 35.67 8.38
C LEU A 251 15.28 34.32 7.67
N ASN A 252 15.76 33.25 8.30
CA ASN A 252 15.69 31.87 7.80
C ASN A 252 16.09 31.75 6.30
N PRO A 253 17.31 32.19 5.91
CA PRO A 253 17.72 32.13 4.52
C PRO A 253 17.94 30.70 4.05
N TYR A 254 17.48 30.41 2.84
CA TYR A 254 17.80 29.21 2.08
C TYR A 254 18.66 29.57 0.89
N SER A 255 19.95 29.30 0.99
CA SER A 255 20.95 29.57 -0.05
C SER A 255 21.49 28.30 -0.73
N THR A 256 21.09 27.13 -0.22
CA THR A 256 21.41 25.84 -0.83
C THR A 256 20.26 24.83 -0.68
N VAL A 257 20.05 24.04 -1.73
CA VAL A 257 19.02 23.00 -1.79
C VAL A 257 19.65 21.66 -2.15
N SER A 258 19.57 20.68 -1.25
CA SER A 258 20.05 19.32 -1.51
C SER A 258 19.15 18.60 -2.50
N GLY A 259 19.73 17.92 -3.49
CA GLY A 259 18.98 17.14 -4.49
C GLY A 259 18.50 17.93 -5.71
N ALA A 260 18.56 19.27 -5.70
CA ALA A 260 18.35 20.06 -6.91
C ALA A 260 19.49 19.82 -7.92
N THR A 261 19.18 19.95 -9.22
CA THR A 261 20.19 19.85 -10.30
C THR A 261 21.30 20.88 -10.12
N TYR A 262 20.95 22.08 -9.63
CA TYR A 262 21.90 23.14 -9.27
C TYR A 262 21.66 23.61 -7.82
N PRO A 263 22.30 22.95 -6.83
CA PRO A 263 22.02 23.21 -5.41
C PRO A 263 22.17 24.68 -4.95
N LYS A 264 22.99 25.48 -5.64
CA LYS A 264 23.23 26.91 -5.34
C LYS A 264 22.55 27.89 -6.29
N ASN A 265 21.95 27.39 -7.38
CA ASN A 265 21.24 28.17 -8.40
C ASN A 265 19.84 27.59 -8.61
N PHE A 266 19.18 27.21 -7.51
CA PHE A 266 17.96 26.41 -7.57
C PHE A 266 16.74 27.20 -8.08
N LEU A 267 16.80 28.54 -8.04
CA LEU A 267 15.78 29.41 -8.65
C LEU A 267 15.98 29.56 -10.17
N THR A 268 17.24 29.73 -10.62
CA THR A 268 17.59 30.18 -11.99
C THR A 268 18.01 29.02 -12.89
N ASP A 269 17.18 27.98 -12.96
CA ASP A 269 17.45 26.76 -13.71
C ASP A 269 16.61 26.65 -15.00
N ASP A 270 15.98 27.75 -15.38
CA ASP A 270 15.12 27.96 -16.56
C ASP A 270 13.87 27.06 -16.57
N ARG A 271 13.35 26.74 -15.38
CA ARG A 271 12.11 25.97 -15.16
C ARG A 271 11.09 26.74 -14.32
N TRP A 272 9.83 26.28 -14.41
CA TRP A 272 8.78 26.69 -13.50
C TRP A 272 8.91 25.94 -12.17
N HIS A 273 8.80 26.66 -11.07
CA HIS A 273 8.81 26.11 -9.71
C HIS A 273 7.46 26.36 -9.05
N HIS A 274 6.85 25.32 -8.50
CA HIS A 274 5.62 25.46 -7.76
C HIS A 274 5.89 26.07 -6.38
N VAL A 275 5.02 26.95 -5.91
CA VAL A 275 5.12 27.58 -4.60
C VAL A 275 3.75 27.57 -3.92
N THR A 276 3.67 26.89 -2.78
CA THR A 276 2.50 26.96 -1.88
C THR A 276 2.85 27.82 -0.67
N MET A 277 2.05 28.85 -0.41
CA MET A 277 2.13 29.64 0.83
C MET A 277 0.82 29.53 1.61
N THR A 278 0.89 28.99 2.82
CA THR A 278 -0.27 28.85 3.71
C THR A 278 -0.19 29.84 4.85
N TRP A 279 -1.11 30.80 4.88
CA TRP A 279 -1.32 31.67 6.03
C TRP A 279 -2.06 30.91 7.13
N ASN A 280 -1.46 30.85 8.31
CA ASN A 280 -2.06 30.33 9.53
C ASN A 280 -2.29 31.50 10.50
N PRO A 281 -3.54 31.71 10.96
CA PRO A 281 -3.87 32.83 11.82
C PRO A 281 -3.19 32.72 13.19
N ALA A 282 -3.03 33.87 13.84
CA ALA A 282 -2.54 33.93 15.20
C ALA A 282 -3.41 33.08 16.14
N THR A 283 -2.78 32.34 17.05
CA THR A 283 -3.48 31.47 18.01
C THR A 283 -3.71 32.21 19.32
N ASN A 284 -4.62 31.70 20.17
CA ASN A 284 -4.84 32.28 21.51
C ASN A 284 -3.57 32.32 22.37
N SER A 285 -2.63 31.39 22.17
CA SER A 285 -1.33 31.36 22.86
C SER A 285 -0.31 32.36 22.30
N SER A 286 -0.51 32.88 21.10
CA SER A 286 0.37 33.86 20.45
C SER A 286 -0.46 34.82 19.58
N PRO A 287 -1.26 35.71 20.20
CA PRO A 287 -2.31 36.46 19.51
C PRO A 287 -1.81 37.55 18.55
N THR A 288 -0.53 37.91 18.61
CA THR A 288 0.09 38.94 17.75
C THR A 288 1.01 38.37 16.67
N VAL A 289 1.16 37.03 16.61
CA VAL A 289 2.04 36.36 15.66
C VAL A 289 1.26 35.29 14.90
N ALA A 290 1.08 35.54 13.61
CA ALA A 290 0.61 34.56 12.63
C ALA A 290 1.82 33.83 12.01
N THR A 291 1.58 32.84 11.15
CA THR A 291 2.66 32.12 10.46
C THR A 291 2.33 31.94 8.99
N ILE A 292 3.30 32.17 8.10
CA ILE A 292 3.25 31.66 6.71
C ILE A 292 4.11 30.40 6.64
N ASN A 293 3.50 29.30 6.22
CA ASN A 293 4.24 28.11 5.80
C ASN A 293 4.51 28.19 4.29
N LEU A 294 5.79 28.25 3.91
CA LEU A 294 6.28 28.18 2.54
C LEU A 294 6.62 26.74 2.19
N LYS A 295 6.08 26.26 1.07
CA LYS A 295 6.56 25.08 0.37
C LYS A 295 7.04 25.50 -1.01
N TYR A 296 8.32 25.28 -1.27
CA TYR A 296 8.94 25.53 -2.58
C TYR A 296 9.14 24.19 -3.29
N ASP A 297 8.78 24.16 -4.56
CA ASP A 297 8.89 23.04 -5.47
C ASP A 297 8.25 21.76 -4.89
N ASP A 298 6.97 21.85 -4.55
CA ASP A 298 6.16 20.78 -3.95
C ASP A 298 5.22 20.06 -4.92
N LYS A 299 5.26 20.42 -6.21
CA LYS A 299 4.57 19.73 -7.30
C LYS A 299 5.43 19.61 -8.55
N THR A 300 5.18 18.61 -9.37
CA THR A 300 5.65 18.55 -10.77
C THR A 300 4.70 19.34 -11.68
N ILE A 301 5.14 19.64 -12.90
CA ILE A 301 4.43 20.53 -13.83
C ILE A 301 3.02 20.04 -14.22
N ASP A 302 2.79 18.74 -14.09
CA ASP A 302 1.51 18.06 -14.30
C ASP A 302 0.63 17.98 -13.04
N GLY A 303 1.00 18.68 -11.95
CA GLY A 303 0.22 18.79 -10.73
C GLY A 303 0.47 17.68 -9.70
N ILE A 304 1.30 16.68 -10.02
CA ILE A 304 1.60 15.57 -9.09
C ILE A 304 2.37 16.13 -7.88
N SER A 305 1.83 15.88 -6.69
CA SER A 305 2.48 16.28 -5.44
C SER A 305 3.80 15.54 -5.25
N LYS A 306 4.84 16.26 -4.82
CA LYS A 306 6.12 15.70 -4.40
C LYS A 306 6.53 16.28 -3.05
N THR A 307 7.55 15.68 -2.42
CA THR A 307 8.11 16.24 -1.20
C THR A 307 8.65 17.64 -1.51
N PRO A 308 8.23 18.69 -0.77
CA PRO A 308 8.73 20.04 -0.96
C PRO A 308 10.24 20.06 -0.79
N THR A 309 10.89 20.74 -1.72
CA THR A 309 12.33 20.98 -1.69
C THR A 309 12.72 21.91 -0.53
N ILE A 310 11.88 22.92 -0.23
CA ILE A 310 11.95 23.74 1.00
C ILE A 310 10.58 23.72 1.66
N ASN A 311 10.52 23.50 2.98
CA ASN A 311 9.32 23.59 3.79
C ASN A 311 9.63 24.40 5.05
N GLN A 312 9.23 25.66 5.08
CA GLN A 312 9.66 26.62 6.10
C GLN A 312 8.50 27.44 6.67
N ASP A 313 8.47 27.56 7.99
CA ASP A 313 7.57 28.46 8.69
C ASP A 313 8.22 29.82 8.95
N TYR A 314 7.54 30.90 8.54
CA TYR A 314 7.92 32.28 8.83
C TYR A 314 6.93 32.91 9.82
N PRO A 315 7.37 33.30 11.03
CA PRO A 315 6.51 34.01 11.97
C PRO A 315 6.27 35.46 11.51
N ILE A 316 5.01 35.85 11.46
CA ILE A 316 4.54 37.15 10.98
C ILE A 316 3.97 37.96 12.15
N LYS A 317 4.68 39.03 12.54
CA LYS A 317 4.28 39.96 13.60
C LYS A 317 3.23 40.91 13.04
N LEU A 318 2.01 40.84 13.57
CA LEU A 318 0.89 41.62 13.07
C LEU A 318 1.02 43.13 13.35
N ASP A 319 1.76 43.50 14.40
CA ASP A 319 1.97 44.90 14.79
C ASP A 319 2.80 45.69 13.76
N GLU A 320 3.62 45.02 12.95
CA GLU A 320 4.46 45.65 11.91
C GLU A 320 3.63 46.21 10.73
N PHE A 321 2.36 45.79 10.59
CA PHE A 321 1.49 46.21 9.48
C PHE A 321 0.58 47.39 9.84
N ASN A 322 0.53 47.84 11.09
CA ASN A 322 -0.30 48.97 11.52
C ASN A 322 -1.78 48.86 11.07
N LEU A 323 -2.39 47.67 11.20
CA LEU A 323 -3.73 47.36 10.67
C LEU A 323 -4.88 48.12 11.35
N GLY A 324 -4.66 48.65 12.56
CA GLY A 324 -5.71 49.29 13.35
C GLY A 324 -6.85 48.32 13.66
N SER A 325 -8.06 48.60 13.14
CA SER A 325 -9.22 47.70 13.29
C SER A 325 -9.46 46.80 12.08
N SER A 326 -8.64 46.92 11.03
CA SER A 326 -8.73 46.08 9.84
C SER A 326 -8.21 44.67 10.12
N ASN A 327 -8.85 43.67 9.50
CA ASN A 327 -8.33 42.32 9.41
C ASN A 327 -7.78 41.99 8.00
N GLN A 328 -7.67 42.99 7.14
CA GLN A 328 -7.30 42.83 5.74
C GLN A 328 -5.83 43.16 5.55
N LEU A 329 -5.07 42.17 5.07
CA LEU A 329 -3.69 42.32 4.66
C LEU A 329 -3.60 42.10 3.15
N TYR A 330 -3.07 43.07 2.42
CA TYR A 330 -2.98 42.99 0.97
C TYR A 330 -1.63 42.44 0.58
N TRP A 331 -1.55 41.89 -0.62
CA TRP A 331 -0.38 41.16 -1.05
C TRP A 331 -0.14 41.33 -2.55
N GLY A 332 1.05 40.97 -2.98
CA GLY A 332 1.44 41.08 -4.37
C GLY A 332 2.90 40.73 -4.57
N PHE A 333 3.41 41.13 -5.72
CA PHE A 333 4.80 40.89 -6.08
C PHE A 333 5.47 42.15 -6.58
N THR A 334 6.75 42.28 -6.29
CA THR A 334 7.66 43.22 -6.94
C THR A 334 8.83 42.47 -7.53
N GLY A 335 9.57 43.10 -8.43
CA GLY A 335 10.83 42.58 -8.93
C GLY A 335 11.62 43.62 -9.69
N SER A 336 12.89 43.36 -9.91
CA SER A 336 13.78 44.24 -10.65
C SER A 336 14.81 43.47 -11.48
N THR A 337 15.49 44.21 -12.33
CA THR A 337 16.70 43.75 -13.01
C THR A 337 17.79 44.82 -12.90
N GLY A 338 19.04 44.41 -13.07
CA GLY A 338 20.21 45.27 -13.01
C GLY A 338 20.94 45.35 -14.35
N SER A 339 22.27 45.25 -14.29
CA SER A 339 23.10 44.91 -15.46
C SER A 339 22.80 43.52 -16.00
N ASP A 340 22.36 42.66 -15.09
CA ASP A 340 21.86 41.31 -15.33
C ASP A 340 20.33 41.35 -15.37
N THR A 341 19.72 40.46 -16.16
CA THR A 341 18.27 40.48 -16.40
C THR A 341 17.71 39.09 -16.48
N GLU A 342 16.40 38.98 -16.21
CA GLU A 342 15.70 37.71 -16.21
C GLU A 342 14.21 37.88 -16.52
N ASN A 343 13.54 36.76 -16.80
CA ASN A 343 12.08 36.73 -16.80
C ASN A 343 11.61 36.36 -15.40
N ASN A 344 10.96 37.30 -14.70
CA ASN A 344 10.22 37.00 -13.47
C ASN A 344 8.74 36.86 -13.81
N LEU A 345 8.26 35.60 -13.82
CA LEU A 345 6.90 35.26 -14.19
C LEU A 345 6.15 34.59 -13.03
N VAL A 346 4.85 34.86 -12.91
CA VAL A 346 3.97 34.24 -11.91
C VAL A 346 2.66 33.81 -12.57
N ILE A 347 2.19 32.61 -12.24
CA ILE A 347 0.86 32.06 -12.58
C ILE A 347 0.19 31.65 -11.28
N PHE A 348 -1.06 32.04 -11.05
CA PHE A 348 -1.81 31.63 -9.86
C PHE A 348 -2.67 30.39 -10.12
N GLU A 349 -2.75 29.48 -9.16
CA GLU A 349 -3.74 28.40 -9.10
C GLU A 349 -4.84 28.69 -8.06
N SER A 350 -4.51 29.47 -7.03
CA SER A 350 -5.46 29.88 -5.99
C SER A 350 -5.27 31.33 -5.53
N ILE A 351 -6.38 32.02 -5.33
CA ILE A 351 -6.45 33.33 -4.68
C ILE A 351 -7.44 33.18 -3.51
N PRO A 352 -6.95 33.02 -2.27
CA PRO A 352 -7.77 32.51 -1.17
C PRO A 352 -8.89 33.44 -0.71
N ALA A 353 -8.81 34.73 -1.06
CA ALA A 353 -9.88 35.69 -0.81
C ALA A 353 -11.11 35.44 -1.72
N ILE A 354 -10.89 34.83 -2.88
CA ILE A 354 -11.90 34.60 -3.90
C ILE A 354 -12.57 33.26 -3.62
N VAL A 355 -11.79 32.18 -3.59
CA VAL A 355 -12.26 30.84 -3.22
C VAL A 355 -11.17 30.12 -2.43
N GLU A 356 -11.52 29.62 -1.25
CA GLU A 356 -10.71 28.69 -0.47
C GLU A 356 -11.52 27.41 -0.26
N ALA A 357 -11.00 26.30 -0.73
CA ALA A 357 -11.59 24.97 -0.58
C ALA A 357 -10.50 23.91 -0.40
N GLU A 358 -10.91 22.74 0.08
CA GLU A 358 -10.06 21.57 0.23
C GLU A 358 -10.52 20.45 -0.70
N ALA A 359 -9.56 19.68 -1.20
CA ALA A 359 -9.76 18.43 -1.92
C ALA A 359 -8.89 17.37 -1.22
N ASN A 360 -9.49 16.24 -0.87
CA ASN A 360 -8.78 15.10 -0.29
C ASN A 360 -9.31 13.80 -0.87
N SER A 361 -8.47 12.76 -0.86
CA SER A 361 -8.85 11.43 -1.31
C SER A 361 -8.80 10.45 -0.12
N THR A 362 -9.68 9.46 -0.14
CA THR A 362 -9.64 8.33 0.79
C THR A 362 -10.00 7.04 0.07
N MET A 363 -9.46 5.92 0.55
CA MET A 363 -9.85 4.59 0.12
C MET A 363 -10.44 3.86 1.33
N TYR A 364 -11.64 3.30 1.17
CA TYR A 364 -12.32 2.50 2.19
C TYR A 364 -12.47 1.07 1.69
N ASP A 365 -11.96 0.10 2.42
CA ASP A 365 -12.16 -1.32 2.18
C ASP A 365 -13.44 -1.76 2.91
N GLU A 366 -14.49 -2.02 2.14
CA GLU A 366 -15.78 -2.49 2.63
C GLU A 366 -15.71 -3.93 3.15
N THR A 367 -14.83 -4.78 2.59
CA THR A 367 -14.69 -6.17 3.02
C THR A 367 -14.12 -6.23 4.43
N SER A 368 -13.14 -5.38 4.73
CA SER A 368 -12.49 -5.30 6.03
C SER A 368 -13.03 -4.21 6.96
N ASP A 369 -14.04 -3.44 6.52
CA ASP A 369 -14.68 -2.33 7.24
C ASP A 369 -13.68 -1.28 7.78
N ARG A 370 -12.76 -0.81 6.94
CA ARG A 370 -11.71 0.13 7.36
C ARG A 370 -11.19 1.03 6.24
N TYR A 371 -10.63 2.17 6.63
CA TYR A 371 -9.86 3.01 5.71
C TYR A 371 -8.47 2.42 5.43
N ILE A 372 -8.05 2.52 4.18
CA ILE A 372 -6.69 2.27 3.73
C ILE A 372 -5.89 3.55 3.92
N ASP A 373 -4.81 3.46 4.67
CA ASP A 373 -4.09 4.61 5.20
C ASP A 373 -2.59 4.32 5.32
N ASP A 374 -1.80 5.33 5.69
CA ASP A 374 -0.36 5.21 5.81
C ASP A 374 0.01 4.18 6.89
N VAL A 375 1.01 3.37 6.59
CA VAL A 375 1.56 2.36 7.50
C VAL A 375 2.08 3.04 8.76
N THR A 376 1.80 2.45 9.93
CA THR A 376 2.38 2.90 11.20
C THR A 376 3.18 1.77 11.85
N THR A 377 3.93 2.11 12.89
CA THR A 377 4.65 1.11 13.69
C THR A 377 3.70 0.14 14.39
N GLU A 378 2.51 0.59 14.76
CA GLU A 378 1.48 -0.20 15.45
C GLU A 378 0.66 -1.06 14.50
N ASP A 379 0.48 -0.61 13.25
CA ASP A 379 -0.26 -1.33 12.23
C ASP A 379 0.45 -1.22 10.87
N PRO A 380 1.33 -2.19 10.55
CA PRO A 380 2.10 -2.19 9.32
C PRO A 380 1.28 -2.61 8.09
N ASN A 381 0.02 -3.03 8.26
CA ASN A 381 -0.84 -3.50 7.17
C ASN A 381 -2.00 -2.52 6.88
N ARG A 382 -1.94 -1.28 7.39
CA ARG A 382 -2.98 -0.25 7.12
C ARG A 382 -3.17 0.03 5.64
N ASN A 383 -2.13 -0.09 4.83
CA ASN A 383 -2.17 0.13 3.39
C ASN A 383 -2.40 -1.15 2.56
N VAL A 384 -2.78 -2.26 3.20
CA VAL A 384 -2.95 -3.56 2.54
C VAL A 384 -4.41 -3.80 2.16
N VAL A 385 -4.65 -4.44 1.02
CA VAL A 385 -5.93 -5.06 0.64
C VAL A 385 -5.65 -6.44 0.03
N TYR A 386 -6.68 -7.23 -0.21
CA TYR A 386 -6.60 -8.55 -0.82
C TYR A 386 -7.37 -8.63 -2.14
N ASP A 387 -6.98 -9.59 -2.97
CA ASP A 387 -7.70 -9.89 -4.20
C ASP A 387 -9.17 -10.25 -3.91
N GLY A 388 -10.11 -9.56 -4.56
CA GLY A 388 -11.54 -9.68 -4.34
C GLY A 388 -12.14 -8.76 -3.27
N ASP A 389 -11.32 -7.94 -2.57
CA ASP A 389 -11.86 -6.96 -1.62
C ASP A 389 -12.68 -5.89 -2.34
N LYS A 390 -13.80 -5.49 -1.73
CA LYS A 390 -14.64 -4.41 -2.24
C LYS A 390 -14.16 -3.10 -1.66
N VAL A 391 -13.94 -2.11 -2.51
CA VAL A 391 -13.32 -0.85 -2.13
C VAL A 391 -14.05 0.36 -2.70
N ASP A 392 -14.07 1.44 -1.92
CA ASP A 392 -14.54 2.77 -2.31
C ASP A 392 -13.35 3.73 -2.43
N ILE A 393 -13.09 4.23 -3.63
CA ILE A 393 -12.19 5.37 -3.84
C ILE A 393 -13.03 6.64 -3.78
N ASN A 394 -12.73 7.51 -2.82
CA ASN A 394 -13.50 8.72 -2.55
C ASN A 394 -12.64 9.96 -2.77
N TYR A 395 -13.21 10.95 -3.44
CA TYR A 395 -12.68 12.31 -3.50
C TYR A 395 -13.66 13.26 -2.81
N ASN A 396 -13.22 13.91 -1.73
CA ASN A 396 -14.04 14.81 -0.94
C ASN A 396 -13.59 16.25 -1.17
N LEU A 397 -14.50 17.04 -1.73
CA LEU A 397 -14.34 18.47 -1.96
C LEU A 397 -15.15 19.23 -0.93
N SER A 398 -14.55 20.21 -0.25
CA SER A 398 -15.25 21.03 0.75
C SER A 398 -14.90 22.50 0.62
N TYR A 399 -15.93 23.34 0.54
CA TYR A 399 -15.78 24.79 0.54
C TYR A 399 -15.46 25.29 1.95
N SER A 400 -14.40 26.07 2.10
CA SER A 400 -13.94 26.58 3.40
C SER A 400 -14.31 28.05 3.57
N SER A 401 -13.82 28.92 2.68
CA SER A 401 -14.04 30.37 2.77
C SER A 401 -13.86 31.05 1.42
N GLY A 402 -14.04 32.37 1.36
CA GLY A 402 -13.94 33.14 0.11
C GLY A 402 -15.19 33.95 -0.18
N SER A 403 -15.10 34.70 -1.27
CA SER A 403 -16.07 35.70 -1.68
C SER A 403 -16.87 35.28 -2.91
N LYS A 404 -16.45 34.21 -3.62
CA LYS A 404 -17.20 33.58 -4.72
C LYS A 404 -17.41 32.09 -4.51
N PRO A 405 -18.49 31.52 -5.09
CA PRO A 405 -18.64 30.06 -5.17
C PRO A 405 -17.54 29.44 -6.03
N TRP A 406 -17.11 28.23 -5.67
CA TRP A 406 -16.26 27.40 -6.53
C TRP A 406 -17.12 26.85 -7.66
N ASN A 407 -17.06 27.52 -8.81
CA ASN A 407 -17.90 27.24 -9.97
C ASN A 407 -17.16 26.46 -11.05
N ASN A 408 -17.94 25.81 -11.91
CA ASN A 408 -17.47 25.12 -13.12
C ASN A 408 -16.34 24.12 -12.82
N ILE A 409 -16.49 23.38 -11.73
CA ILE A 409 -15.47 22.43 -11.28
C ILE A 409 -15.43 21.26 -12.26
N VAL A 410 -14.33 21.16 -12.99
CA VAL A 410 -14.02 20.01 -13.83
C VAL A 410 -13.16 19.06 -13.00
N ALA A 411 -13.68 17.89 -12.71
CA ALA A 411 -12.94 16.79 -12.11
C ALA A 411 -12.24 16.02 -13.23
N ASP A 412 -10.90 16.03 -13.24
CA ASP A 412 -10.07 15.20 -14.11
C ASP A 412 -9.41 14.12 -13.24
N ILE A 413 -10.00 12.92 -13.24
CA ILE A 413 -9.71 11.89 -12.25
C ILE A 413 -8.98 10.71 -12.89
N LYS A 414 -7.75 10.45 -12.44
CA LYS A 414 -7.09 9.16 -12.58
C LYS A 414 -7.42 8.27 -11.38
N LEU A 415 -8.03 7.13 -11.62
CA LEU A 415 -8.26 6.12 -10.60
C LEU A 415 -7.04 5.20 -10.46
N PRO A 416 -6.77 4.67 -9.25
CA PRO A 416 -5.76 3.63 -9.04
C PRO A 416 -5.95 2.42 -9.96
N ASP A 417 -4.85 1.81 -10.37
CA ASP A 417 -4.89 0.56 -11.14
C ASP A 417 -5.27 -0.64 -10.26
N LYS A 418 -5.50 -1.80 -10.90
CA LYS A 418 -5.79 -3.09 -10.22
C LYS A 418 -7.08 -3.10 -9.39
N ILE A 419 -8.04 -2.28 -9.78
CA ILE A 419 -9.41 -2.28 -9.26
C ILE A 419 -10.34 -2.33 -10.47
N ASP A 420 -11.25 -3.30 -10.46
CA ASP A 420 -12.35 -3.37 -11.41
C ASP A 420 -13.49 -2.48 -10.89
N TYR A 421 -13.66 -1.31 -11.49
CA TYR A 421 -14.66 -0.32 -11.04
C TYR A 421 -16.05 -0.64 -11.58
N ASP A 422 -17.04 -0.63 -10.68
CA ASP A 422 -18.42 -1.01 -10.95
C ASP A 422 -19.36 0.20 -11.08
N SER A 423 -19.10 1.28 -10.34
CA SER A 423 -19.96 2.45 -10.33
C SER A 423 -19.25 3.72 -9.86
N ALA A 424 -19.79 4.87 -10.28
CA ALA A 424 -19.38 6.20 -9.83
C ALA A 424 -20.62 7.02 -9.43
N LEU A 425 -20.54 7.74 -8.32
CA LEU A 425 -21.62 8.62 -7.85
C LEU A 425 -21.04 9.88 -7.20
N ILE A 426 -21.65 11.03 -7.50
CA ILE A 426 -21.35 12.30 -6.83
C ILE A 426 -22.48 12.60 -5.85
N THR A 427 -22.15 12.84 -4.58
CA THR A 427 -23.09 13.26 -3.54
C THR A 427 -22.74 14.66 -3.07
N TYR A 428 -23.67 15.59 -3.28
CA TYR A 428 -23.58 16.95 -2.77
C TYR A 428 -24.26 17.06 -1.41
N LYS A 429 -23.69 17.87 -0.53
CA LYS A 429 -24.26 18.16 0.78
C LYS A 429 -24.47 19.67 0.94
N ASP A 430 -25.68 20.05 1.34
CA ASP A 430 -26.02 21.45 1.60
C ASP A 430 -25.74 21.88 3.06
N THR A 431 -25.90 23.17 3.33
CA THR A 431 -25.74 23.76 4.69
C THR A 431 -26.67 23.17 5.76
N THR A 432 -27.78 22.53 5.38
CA THR A 432 -28.70 21.84 6.31
C THR A 432 -28.30 20.37 6.53
N GLY A 433 -27.31 19.89 5.78
CA GLY A 433 -26.87 18.50 5.78
C GLY A 433 -27.69 17.60 4.85
N LYS A 434 -28.59 18.15 4.04
CA LYS A 434 -29.34 17.38 3.05
C LYS A 434 -28.43 17.00 1.89
N GLU A 435 -28.57 15.77 1.44
CA GLU A 435 -27.78 15.21 0.34
C GLU A 435 -28.59 15.11 -0.97
N THR A 436 -27.92 15.34 -2.09
CA THR A 436 -28.44 15.12 -3.45
C THR A 436 -27.38 14.43 -4.29
N ALA A 437 -27.80 13.53 -5.18
CA ALA A 437 -26.89 12.73 -5.98
C ALA A 437 -26.88 13.17 -7.46
N GLU A 438 -25.73 13.00 -8.11
CA GLU A 438 -25.50 13.16 -9.54
C GLU A 438 -24.79 11.91 -10.08
N SER A 439 -25.23 11.44 -11.25
CA SER A 439 -24.56 10.36 -11.99
C SER A 439 -23.41 10.90 -12.83
N MET A 440 -22.38 10.07 -13.01
CA MET A 440 -21.24 10.38 -13.88
C MET A 440 -21.32 9.50 -15.13
N ASP A 441 -22.00 9.99 -16.16
CA ASP A 441 -22.29 9.18 -17.37
C ASP A 441 -21.00 8.79 -18.12
N GLU A 442 -19.97 9.64 -18.06
CA GLU A 442 -18.65 9.43 -18.66
C GLU A 442 -17.91 8.22 -18.07
N PHE A 443 -18.26 7.79 -16.87
CA PHE A 443 -17.65 6.62 -16.21
C PHE A 443 -17.70 5.36 -17.10
N SER A 444 -18.81 5.17 -17.81
CA SER A 444 -18.99 4.01 -18.70
C SER A 444 -18.06 4.01 -19.92
N GLY A 445 -17.52 5.18 -20.28
CA GLY A 445 -16.59 5.38 -21.40
C GLY A 445 -15.13 5.53 -20.97
N MET A 446 -14.82 5.31 -19.69
CA MET A 446 -13.48 5.46 -19.12
C MET A 446 -12.43 4.62 -19.87
N THR A 447 -11.30 5.24 -20.17
CA THR A 447 -10.12 4.57 -20.73
C THR A 447 -8.93 4.81 -19.84
N ASN A 448 -8.04 3.82 -19.67
CA ASN A 448 -6.87 3.93 -18.80
C ASN A 448 -7.20 4.37 -17.37
N ASN A 449 -8.35 4.00 -16.81
CA ASN A 449 -8.77 4.45 -15.49
C ASN A 449 -8.88 5.99 -15.34
N GLU A 450 -9.14 6.71 -16.44
CA GLU A 450 -9.30 8.16 -16.47
C GLU A 450 -10.73 8.59 -16.82
N VAL A 451 -11.30 9.46 -15.99
CA VAL A 451 -12.61 10.05 -16.22
C VAL A 451 -12.55 11.56 -16.02
N LYS A 452 -13.10 12.29 -16.98
CA LYS A 452 -13.24 13.75 -16.92
C LYS A 452 -14.72 14.10 -16.85
N HIS A 453 -15.12 14.85 -15.83
CA HIS A 453 -16.51 15.18 -15.57
C HIS A 453 -16.66 16.59 -15.00
N GLN A 454 -17.61 17.37 -15.51
CA GLN A 454 -17.93 18.69 -14.95
C GLN A 454 -19.07 18.56 -13.95
N LEU A 455 -18.78 18.89 -12.68
CA LEU A 455 -19.78 18.83 -11.60
C LEU A 455 -20.97 19.75 -11.90
N ALA A 456 -22.20 19.26 -11.73
CA ALA A 456 -23.41 20.06 -11.96
C ALA A 456 -23.64 21.16 -10.92
N GLN A 457 -23.04 21.05 -9.72
CA GLN A 457 -23.22 22.03 -8.64
C GLN A 457 -21.91 22.74 -8.28
N ALA A 458 -22.02 24.05 -8.09
CA ALA A 458 -20.96 24.84 -7.50
C ALA A 458 -20.92 24.67 -5.97
N LEU A 459 -19.73 24.77 -5.38
CA LEU A 459 -19.57 24.72 -3.92
C LEU A 459 -19.53 26.13 -3.32
N TRP A 460 -20.32 26.35 -2.27
CA TRP A 460 -20.54 27.65 -1.65
C TRP A 460 -21.02 27.55 -0.21
N LYS A 461 -20.48 28.42 0.66
CA LYS A 461 -20.83 28.51 2.09
C LYS A 461 -22.32 28.69 2.42
N ASN A 462 -23.13 29.21 1.49
CA ASN A 462 -24.55 29.48 1.72
C ASN A 462 -25.50 28.50 1.01
N ASN A 463 -24.99 27.48 0.31
CA ASN A 463 -25.83 26.50 -0.39
C ASN A 463 -25.22 25.09 -0.29
N ILE A 464 -24.59 24.61 -1.36
CA ILE A 464 -23.89 23.31 -1.39
C ILE A 464 -22.48 23.49 -0.82
N VAL A 465 -22.17 22.90 0.33
CA VAL A 465 -20.89 23.12 1.01
C VAL A 465 -19.82 22.10 0.66
N SER A 466 -20.21 20.92 0.17
CA SER A 466 -19.26 19.86 -0.20
C SER A 466 -19.81 18.94 -1.28
N ALA A 467 -18.91 18.31 -2.02
CA ALA A 467 -19.18 17.20 -2.94
C ALA A 467 -18.30 16.01 -2.56
N LYS A 468 -18.87 14.82 -2.54
CA LYS A 468 -18.17 13.55 -2.38
C LYS A 468 -18.34 12.72 -3.65
N ILE A 469 -17.25 12.45 -4.35
CA ILE A 469 -17.24 11.60 -5.54
C ILE A 469 -16.75 10.22 -5.10
N THR A 470 -17.58 9.19 -5.26
CA THR A 470 -17.28 7.81 -4.85
C THR A 470 -17.26 6.90 -6.05
N PHE A 471 -16.14 6.19 -6.23
CA PHE A 471 -15.98 5.09 -7.17
C PHE A 471 -15.95 3.77 -6.39
N LYS A 472 -16.91 2.89 -6.64
CA LYS A 472 -16.95 1.56 -6.05
C LYS A 472 -16.31 0.56 -7.00
N GLY A 473 -15.53 -0.38 -6.48
CA GLY A 473 -14.96 -1.44 -7.28
C GLY A 473 -14.49 -2.64 -6.47
N THR A 474 -13.94 -3.62 -7.16
CA THR A 474 -13.38 -4.83 -6.58
C THR A 474 -11.89 -4.91 -6.91
N VAL A 475 -11.04 -5.12 -5.90
CA VAL A 475 -9.60 -5.28 -6.09
C VAL A 475 -9.33 -6.51 -6.95
N ASN A 476 -8.52 -6.35 -8.00
CA ASN A 476 -8.15 -7.40 -8.93
C ASN A 476 -6.65 -7.33 -9.23
N SER A 477 -5.90 -8.22 -8.61
CA SER A 477 -4.46 -8.41 -8.83
C SER A 477 -4.15 -9.04 -10.21
N GLY A 478 -5.15 -9.53 -10.93
CA GLY A 478 -5.00 -10.20 -12.21
C GLY A 478 -4.35 -11.57 -12.06
N SER A 479 -3.21 -11.78 -12.72
CA SER A 479 -2.45 -13.03 -12.65
C SER A 479 -1.22 -12.93 -11.76
N ASP A 480 -1.12 -11.89 -10.93
CA ASP A 480 0.07 -11.63 -10.12
C ASP A 480 0.20 -12.69 -9.02
N THR A 481 1.38 -13.32 -8.94
CA THR A 481 1.68 -14.40 -7.99
C THR A 481 2.49 -13.92 -6.78
N VAL A 482 2.58 -12.61 -6.59
CA VAL A 482 3.32 -11.94 -5.52
C VAL A 482 2.58 -10.67 -5.10
N ASP A 483 2.92 -10.14 -3.93
CA ASP A 483 2.39 -8.85 -3.47
C ASP A 483 2.58 -7.77 -4.55
N THR A 484 1.51 -7.05 -4.83
CA THR A 484 1.47 -6.06 -5.91
C THR A 484 1.33 -4.66 -5.31
N ASN A 485 2.32 -3.81 -5.55
CA ASN A 485 2.24 -2.40 -5.16
C ASN A 485 1.42 -1.63 -6.19
N VAL A 486 0.40 -0.92 -5.73
CA VAL A 486 -0.38 0.02 -6.53
C VAL A 486 0.05 1.43 -6.16
N ALA A 487 0.52 2.17 -7.17
CA ALA A 487 1.01 3.53 -6.99
C ALA A 487 -0.14 4.52 -6.75
N SER A 488 0.19 5.67 -6.17
CA SER A 488 -0.70 6.82 -6.12
C SER A 488 -1.11 7.25 -7.52
N ALA A 489 -2.36 7.68 -7.66
CA ALA A 489 -2.94 8.27 -8.85
C ALA A 489 -3.25 9.75 -8.58
N HIS A 490 -2.98 10.60 -9.57
CA HIS A 490 -3.19 12.05 -9.49
C HIS A 490 -4.55 12.43 -10.08
N SER A 491 -5.23 13.38 -9.46
CA SER A 491 -6.48 13.94 -9.99
C SER A 491 -6.52 15.44 -9.74
N SER A 492 -7.16 16.19 -10.63
CA SER A 492 -7.36 17.62 -10.49
C SER A 492 -8.85 17.99 -10.41
N PHE A 493 -9.13 19.10 -9.75
CA PHE A 493 -10.42 19.73 -9.65
C PHE A 493 -10.27 21.19 -10.03
N ASP A 494 -10.60 21.49 -11.28
CA ASP A 494 -10.28 22.78 -11.89
C ASP A 494 -11.56 23.58 -12.07
N GLY A 495 -11.73 24.59 -11.23
CA GLY A 495 -12.81 25.56 -11.33
C GLY A 495 -12.34 26.88 -11.91
N THR A 496 -13.28 27.80 -12.13
CA THR A 496 -12.98 29.12 -12.73
C THR A 496 -11.99 29.95 -11.91
N ASP A 497 -12.12 29.92 -10.58
CA ASP A 497 -11.38 30.79 -9.65
C ASP A 497 -10.50 29.99 -8.66
N LEU A 498 -10.42 28.67 -8.81
CA LEU A 498 -9.62 27.78 -7.95
C LEU A 498 -9.32 26.46 -8.62
N GLN A 499 -8.06 26.05 -8.57
CA GLN A 499 -7.58 24.72 -8.94
C GLN A 499 -7.10 23.94 -7.71
N LYS A 500 -7.33 22.63 -7.70
CA LYS A 500 -6.91 21.73 -6.62
C LYS A 500 -6.46 20.38 -7.17
N ASP A 501 -5.26 19.99 -6.83
CA ASP A 501 -4.76 18.64 -7.04
C ASP A 501 -4.98 17.75 -5.82
N VAL A 502 -5.12 16.45 -6.07
CA VAL A 502 -5.13 15.43 -5.04
C VAL A 502 -4.45 14.16 -5.53
N MET A 503 -3.77 13.48 -4.61
CA MET A 503 -3.21 12.16 -4.85
C MET A 503 -4.03 11.12 -4.10
N THR A 504 -4.31 9.97 -4.70
CA THR A 504 -4.72 8.78 -3.93
C THR A 504 -3.54 8.23 -3.12
N LYS A 505 -3.85 7.51 -2.04
CA LYS A 505 -2.83 6.82 -1.27
C LYS A 505 -2.37 5.56 -2.02
N PRO A 506 -1.07 5.24 -2.02
CA PRO A 506 -0.60 3.98 -2.57
C PRO A 506 -1.00 2.84 -1.63
N PHE A 507 -1.23 1.65 -2.17
CA PHE A 507 -1.63 0.47 -1.39
C PHE A 507 -0.97 -0.80 -1.93
N VAL A 508 -1.03 -1.87 -1.15
CA VAL A 508 -0.46 -3.17 -1.51
C VAL A 508 -1.57 -4.20 -1.58
N ILE A 509 -1.70 -4.85 -2.73
CA ILE A 509 -2.54 -6.04 -2.85
C ILE A 509 -1.71 -7.23 -2.38
N LYS A 510 -2.04 -7.77 -1.22
CA LYS A 510 -1.40 -8.97 -0.68
C LYS A 510 -1.80 -10.18 -1.51
N HIS A 511 -0.81 -10.91 -2.02
CA HIS A 511 -1.06 -12.16 -2.70
C HIS A 511 -1.49 -13.23 -1.67
N ILE A 512 -2.65 -13.84 -1.91
CA ILE A 512 -3.06 -15.04 -1.20
C ILE A 512 -2.96 -16.21 -2.18
N ALA A 513 -1.99 -17.10 -1.93
CA ALA A 513 -1.80 -18.26 -2.76
C ALA A 513 -2.96 -19.25 -2.63
N ASN A 514 -3.40 -19.83 -3.74
CA ASN A 514 -4.46 -20.83 -3.74
C ASN A 514 -3.96 -22.12 -3.09
N VAL A 515 -4.76 -22.66 -2.17
CA VAL A 515 -4.49 -23.96 -1.53
C VAL A 515 -4.88 -25.07 -2.49
N LYS A 516 -4.02 -26.07 -2.66
CA LYS A 516 -4.27 -27.27 -3.46
C LYS A 516 -4.09 -28.51 -2.60
N LEU A 517 -5.02 -29.44 -2.72
CA LEU A 517 -5.00 -30.74 -2.04
C LEU A 517 -4.90 -31.87 -3.06
N GLU A 518 -3.94 -32.78 -2.84
CA GLU A 518 -3.73 -33.97 -3.66
C GLU A 518 -3.75 -35.24 -2.79
N ALA A 519 -4.34 -36.31 -3.29
CA ALA A 519 -4.22 -37.63 -2.65
C ALA A 519 -2.80 -38.18 -2.84
N VAL A 520 -2.19 -38.68 -1.78
CA VAL A 520 -0.85 -39.30 -1.84
C VAL A 520 -0.92 -40.76 -2.23
N ASP A 521 -1.96 -41.44 -1.75
CA ASP A 521 -2.21 -42.86 -1.98
C ASP A 521 -3.36 -43.06 -2.98
N ASN A 522 -3.63 -44.33 -3.33
CA ASN A 522 -4.78 -44.68 -4.17
C ASN A 522 -6.09 -44.22 -3.52
N THR A 523 -6.96 -43.59 -4.31
CA THR A 523 -8.26 -43.13 -3.83
C THR A 523 -9.30 -44.24 -3.72
N ASN A 524 -9.03 -45.44 -4.25
CA ASN A 524 -9.86 -46.62 -4.03
C ASN A 524 -9.22 -47.49 -2.94
N VAL A 525 -9.93 -47.67 -1.82
CA VAL A 525 -9.41 -48.33 -0.62
C VAL A 525 -10.34 -49.46 -0.21
N ASP A 526 -9.80 -50.68 -0.09
CA ASP A 526 -10.52 -51.79 0.52
C ASP A 526 -10.27 -51.81 2.03
N ALA A 527 -11.34 -52.00 2.81
CA ALA A 527 -11.28 -52.06 4.27
C ALA A 527 -12.09 -53.24 4.81
N LEU A 528 -11.70 -53.73 5.98
CA LEU A 528 -12.50 -54.71 6.72
C LEU A 528 -13.45 -54.00 7.67
N LEU A 529 -14.67 -54.52 7.82
CA LEU A 529 -15.66 -53.95 8.74
C LEU A 529 -15.08 -53.78 10.15
N GLY A 530 -15.22 -52.58 10.71
CA GLY A 530 -14.73 -52.22 12.04
C GLY A 530 -13.24 -51.87 12.13
N GLN A 531 -12.47 -51.99 11.05
CA GLN A 531 -11.08 -51.53 11.03
C GLN A 531 -10.99 -50.05 10.61
N PRO A 532 -10.10 -49.26 11.22
CA PRO A 532 -9.88 -47.88 10.81
C PRO A 532 -9.26 -47.79 9.42
N VAL A 533 -9.55 -46.70 8.71
CA VAL A 533 -9.03 -46.42 7.37
C VAL A 533 -8.16 -45.17 7.41
N ASN A 534 -6.89 -45.31 7.00
CA ASN A 534 -5.91 -44.23 7.01
C ASN A 534 -5.77 -43.67 5.59
N LEU A 535 -6.10 -42.39 5.41
CA LEU A 535 -6.16 -41.72 4.11
C LEU A 535 -5.16 -40.57 4.08
N LYS A 536 -4.32 -40.48 3.04
CA LYS A 536 -3.24 -39.49 2.99
C LYS A 536 -3.50 -38.41 1.96
N GLY A 537 -3.37 -37.16 2.41
CA GLY A 537 -3.42 -35.97 1.58
C GLY A 537 -2.13 -35.17 1.68
N LYS A 538 -1.79 -34.46 0.60
CA LYS A 538 -0.69 -33.50 0.56
C LYS A 538 -1.25 -32.15 0.14
N VAL A 539 -0.92 -31.13 0.93
CA VAL A 539 -1.30 -29.75 0.67
C VAL A 539 -0.13 -29.04 -0.02
N SER A 540 -0.42 -28.13 -0.93
CA SER A 540 0.55 -27.22 -1.54
C SER A 540 -0.13 -25.89 -1.84
N TYR A 541 0.64 -24.81 -1.92
CA TYR A 541 0.16 -23.54 -2.44
C TYR A 541 0.53 -23.41 -3.92
N SER A 542 -0.28 -22.69 -4.70
CA SER A 542 -0.07 -22.47 -6.13
C SER A 542 1.25 -21.76 -6.47
N ASP A 543 1.78 -20.97 -5.54
CA ASP A 543 3.02 -20.21 -5.66
C ASP A 543 4.25 -20.95 -5.10
N ASN A 544 4.08 -22.18 -4.62
CA ASN A 544 5.09 -22.98 -3.90
C ASN A 544 5.50 -22.42 -2.53
N THR A 545 4.71 -21.54 -1.92
CA THR A 545 4.88 -21.15 -0.52
C THR A 545 4.92 -22.39 0.38
N THR A 546 5.77 -22.35 1.42
CA THR A 546 5.92 -23.48 2.34
C THR A 546 4.63 -23.66 3.14
N VAL A 547 4.04 -24.85 3.08
CA VAL A 547 2.87 -25.19 3.89
C VAL A 547 3.30 -25.33 5.35
N THR A 548 2.74 -24.50 6.21
CA THR A 548 2.84 -24.61 7.67
C THR A 548 1.66 -25.43 8.19
N PRO A 549 1.84 -26.70 8.61
CA PRO A 549 0.72 -27.56 8.94
C PRO A 549 -0.22 -27.00 10.01
N SER A 550 0.32 -26.34 11.04
CA SER A 550 -0.48 -25.76 12.13
C SER A 550 -1.49 -24.69 11.67
N ASN A 551 -1.33 -24.15 10.47
CA ASN A 551 -2.26 -23.16 9.90
C ASN A 551 -3.39 -23.80 9.11
N MET A 552 -3.38 -25.12 8.91
CA MET A 552 -4.34 -25.82 8.06
C MET A 552 -5.33 -26.64 8.87
N GLU A 553 -6.58 -26.66 8.42
CA GLU A 553 -7.70 -27.40 8.99
C GLU A 553 -8.24 -28.36 7.92
N ILE A 554 -8.34 -29.64 8.25
CA ILE A 554 -8.83 -30.68 7.36
C ILE A 554 -10.32 -30.89 7.65
N HIS A 555 -11.13 -30.80 6.61
CA HIS A 555 -12.58 -30.99 6.65
C HIS A 555 -12.96 -32.24 5.88
N ALA A 556 -13.94 -32.99 6.42
CA ALA A 556 -14.37 -34.27 5.85
C ALA A 556 -15.90 -34.40 5.78
N ARG A 557 -16.40 -35.04 4.70
CA ARG A 557 -17.81 -35.41 4.53
C ARG A 557 -17.94 -36.85 4.03
N LEU A 558 -18.78 -37.66 4.69
CA LEU A 558 -19.04 -39.06 4.36
C LEU A 558 -20.42 -39.23 3.69
N ASP A 559 -20.48 -40.05 2.65
CA ASP A 559 -21.70 -40.51 1.96
C ASP A 559 -22.68 -39.39 1.56
N ASP A 560 -22.13 -38.36 0.90
CA ASP A 560 -22.89 -37.20 0.38
C ASP A 560 -23.69 -36.43 1.46
N SER A 561 -23.36 -36.61 2.75
CA SER A 561 -23.85 -35.77 3.85
C SER A 561 -23.50 -34.30 3.60
N SER A 562 -24.46 -33.39 3.85
CA SER A 562 -24.20 -31.95 3.89
C SER A 562 -23.40 -31.54 5.13
N ASP A 563 -23.49 -32.33 6.19
CA ASP A 563 -22.86 -32.03 7.47
C ASP A 563 -21.43 -32.58 7.50
N GLU A 564 -20.52 -31.79 8.06
CA GLU A 564 -19.13 -32.20 8.25
C GLU A 564 -19.04 -33.24 9.36
N MET A 565 -18.34 -34.34 9.07
CA MET A 565 -18.16 -35.42 10.04
C MET A 565 -17.00 -35.14 10.99
N ALA A 566 -15.97 -34.43 10.52
CA ALA A 566 -14.75 -34.20 11.26
C ALA A 566 -14.03 -32.95 10.76
N ILE A 567 -13.53 -32.20 11.74
CA ILE A 567 -12.66 -31.05 11.60
C ILE A 567 -11.40 -31.37 12.39
N SER A 568 -10.24 -31.36 11.75
CA SER A 568 -8.97 -31.66 12.42
C SER A 568 -7.84 -30.74 11.98
N ASP A 569 -7.09 -30.20 12.93
CA ASP A 569 -5.85 -29.49 12.64
C ASP A 569 -4.83 -30.41 11.97
N MET A 570 -4.17 -29.89 10.93
CA MET A 570 -3.11 -30.62 10.25
C MET A 570 -1.81 -30.58 11.08
N SER A 571 -1.28 -31.75 11.42
CA SER A 571 -0.04 -31.86 12.21
C SER A 571 1.22 -32.03 11.35
N ALA A 572 1.08 -32.49 10.10
CA ALA A 572 2.17 -32.74 9.16
C ALA A 572 1.70 -32.58 7.71
N ASN A 573 2.64 -32.38 6.78
CA ASN A 573 2.36 -32.38 5.35
C ASN A 573 3.40 -33.26 4.61
N PRO A 574 3.03 -34.38 3.98
CA PRO A 574 1.68 -34.93 3.85
C PRO A 574 1.05 -35.32 5.20
N PHE A 575 -0.28 -35.22 5.30
CA PHE A 575 -1.05 -35.61 6.48
C PHE A 575 -1.67 -37.00 6.32
N THR A 576 -2.13 -37.58 7.43
CA THR A 576 -2.97 -38.79 7.45
C THR A 576 -4.26 -38.49 8.21
N PHE A 577 -5.39 -38.62 7.52
CA PHE A 577 -6.73 -38.57 8.10
C PHE A 577 -7.14 -40.00 8.49
N ASN A 578 -7.49 -40.20 9.77
CA ASN A 578 -7.86 -41.50 10.30
C ASN A 578 -9.39 -41.57 10.41
N LEU A 579 -10.03 -42.28 9.48
CA LEU A 579 -11.46 -42.54 9.51
C LEU A 579 -11.75 -43.73 10.43
N SER A 580 -12.67 -43.58 11.38
CA SER A 580 -12.97 -44.66 12.32
C SER A 580 -13.75 -45.77 11.61
N GLY A 581 -13.35 -47.02 11.83
CA GLY A 581 -14.08 -48.18 11.31
C GLY A 581 -15.52 -48.29 11.84
N SER A 582 -15.85 -47.60 12.93
CA SER A 582 -17.21 -47.51 13.48
C SER A 582 -18.16 -46.61 12.67
N GLU A 583 -17.60 -45.72 11.84
CA GLU A 583 -18.38 -44.83 10.96
C GLU A 583 -18.75 -45.52 9.64
N LEU A 584 -18.21 -46.71 9.42
CA LEU A 584 -18.32 -47.47 8.18
C LEU A 584 -19.21 -48.71 8.35
N THR A 585 -20.02 -48.98 7.34
CA THR A 585 -20.81 -50.21 7.22
C THR A 585 -20.29 -51.05 6.07
N THR A 586 -20.80 -52.27 5.87
CA THR A 586 -20.44 -53.06 4.69
C THR A 586 -20.98 -52.40 3.42
N GLY A 587 -20.17 -52.32 2.38
CA GLY A 587 -20.55 -51.70 1.11
C GLY A 587 -19.58 -50.61 0.66
N LYS A 588 -20.03 -49.79 -0.29
CA LYS A 588 -19.24 -48.68 -0.82
C LYS A 588 -19.58 -47.40 -0.08
N HIS A 589 -18.54 -46.71 0.35
CA HIS A 589 -18.61 -45.41 1.02
C HIS A 589 -17.79 -44.38 0.24
N LYS A 590 -18.23 -43.12 0.28
CA LYS A 590 -17.56 -41.99 -0.38
C LYS A 590 -17.15 -40.96 0.66
N LEU A 591 -15.85 -40.77 0.84
CA LEU A 591 -15.31 -39.73 1.71
C LEU A 591 -14.74 -38.59 0.87
N VAL A 592 -15.20 -37.37 1.10
CA VAL A 592 -14.68 -36.14 0.49
C VAL A 592 -13.83 -35.40 1.52
N LEU A 593 -12.61 -35.02 1.15
CA LEU A 593 -11.72 -34.18 1.95
C LEU A 593 -11.42 -32.86 1.25
N TYR A 594 -11.33 -31.79 2.03
CA TYR A 594 -10.73 -30.51 1.62
C TYR A 594 -9.99 -29.89 2.81
N VAL A 595 -9.14 -28.89 2.54
CA VAL A 595 -8.36 -28.21 3.57
C VAL A 595 -8.62 -26.71 3.52
N VAL A 596 -8.73 -26.07 4.69
CA VAL A 596 -8.86 -24.63 4.84
C VAL A 596 -7.61 -24.09 5.52
N ASP A 597 -7.03 -23.04 4.96
CA ASP A 597 -5.99 -22.25 5.63
C ASP A 597 -6.66 -21.29 6.62
N LYS A 598 -6.39 -21.47 7.92
CA LYS A 598 -6.96 -20.67 9.01
C LYS A 598 -6.50 -19.21 9.01
N THR A 599 -5.39 -18.91 8.34
CA THR A 599 -4.83 -17.54 8.28
C THR A 599 -5.41 -16.74 7.13
N THR A 600 -5.71 -17.39 6.01
CA THR A 600 -6.20 -16.72 4.79
C THR A 600 -7.67 -17.05 4.47
N HIS A 601 -8.26 -17.99 5.20
CA HIS A 601 -9.61 -18.54 4.99
C HIS A 601 -9.87 -19.13 3.60
N LYS A 602 -8.82 -19.39 2.81
CA LYS A 602 -8.94 -20.05 1.51
C LYS A 602 -9.08 -21.56 1.67
N ALA A 603 -10.05 -22.13 0.98
CA ALA A 603 -10.26 -23.57 0.89
C ALA A 603 -9.52 -24.16 -0.33
N SER A 604 -9.08 -25.40 -0.22
CA SER A 604 -8.53 -26.17 -1.33
C SER A 604 -9.60 -26.71 -2.27
N ASN A 605 -9.16 -27.29 -3.38
CA ASN A 605 -10.01 -28.26 -4.11
C ASN A 605 -10.37 -29.46 -3.22
N GLU A 606 -11.42 -30.17 -3.59
CA GLU A 606 -11.84 -31.43 -2.96
C GLU A 606 -11.13 -32.63 -3.56
N ILE A 607 -10.85 -33.64 -2.73
CA ILE A 607 -10.46 -34.99 -3.17
C ILE A 607 -11.47 -36.01 -2.64
N THR A 608 -11.73 -37.07 -3.41
CA THR A 608 -12.69 -38.12 -3.04
C THR A 608 -12.00 -39.48 -2.91
N PHE A 609 -12.19 -40.14 -1.77
CA PHE A 609 -11.83 -41.53 -1.54
C PHE A 609 -13.07 -42.43 -1.64
N ASN A 610 -12.96 -43.50 -2.43
CA ASN A 610 -13.97 -44.56 -2.53
C ASN A 610 -13.53 -45.74 -1.68
N ILE A 611 -14.25 -45.98 -0.59
CA ILE A 611 -13.91 -46.99 0.41
C ILE A 611 -14.86 -48.18 0.22
N ASN A 612 -14.33 -49.36 -0.03
CA ASN A 612 -15.12 -50.59 -0.15
C ASN A 612 -14.89 -51.47 1.07
N VAL A 613 -15.93 -51.60 1.90
CA VAL A 613 -15.85 -52.27 3.19
C VAL A 613 -16.45 -53.66 3.09
N VAL A 614 -15.64 -54.68 3.38
CA VAL A 614 -16.06 -56.08 3.33
C VAL A 614 -16.07 -56.71 4.73
N ALA A 615 -17.02 -57.61 4.95
CA ALA A 615 -17.04 -58.46 6.14
C ALA A 615 -15.99 -59.58 6.04
N SER A 616 -15.56 -60.13 7.18
CA SER A 616 -14.51 -61.16 7.23
C SER A 616 -14.77 -62.26 8.27
N LEU A 617 -14.12 -63.40 8.05
CA LEU A 617 -14.03 -64.51 9.00
C LEU A 617 -12.56 -64.70 9.37
N GLN A 618 -12.22 -64.54 10.65
CA GLN A 618 -10.86 -64.55 11.15
C GLN A 618 -10.70 -65.57 12.28
N LEU A 619 -9.54 -66.23 12.32
CA LEU A 619 -9.17 -67.19 13.37
C LEU A 619 -8.01 -66.63 14.19
N THR A 620 -8.12 -66.67 15.51
CA THR A 620 -7.04 -66.36 16.46
C THR A 620 -6.71 -67.60 17.28
N VAL A 621 -5.45 -68.06 17.22
CA VAL A 621 -4.96 -69.21 18.00
C VAL A 621 -3.71 -68.86 18.78
N ALA A 622 -3.48 -69.56 19.90
CA ALA A 622 -2.21 -69.48 20.63
C ALA A 622 -1.06 -69.97 19.74
N LYS A 623 0.06 -69.23 19.73
CA LYS A 623 1.26 -69.61 18.95
C LYS A 623 1.92 -70.91 19.44
N THR A 624 1.79 -71.19 20.74
CA THR A 624 2.31 -72.39 21.41
C THR A 624 1.33 -72.81 22.48
N SER A 625 1.07 -74.12 22.61
CA SER A 625 0.24 -74.69 23.67
C SER A 625 0.81 -76.02 24.14
N THR A 626 0.51 -76.42 25.37
CA THR A 626 1.13 -77.59 26.02
C THR A 626 0.10 -78.58 26.54
N PHE A 627 0.52 -79.83 26.65
CA PHE A 627 -0.18 -80.87 27.41
C PHE A 627 0.49 -81.04 28.77
N ARG A 628 -0.25 -81.54 29.76
CA ARG A 628 0.28 -81.76 31.13
C ARG A 628 1.41 -82.79 31.09
N THR A 629 2.44 -82.56 31.89
CA THR A 629 3.51 -83.54 32.11
C THR A 629 2.93 -84.80 32.77
N VAL A 630 3.33 -85.98 32.27
CA VAL A 630 2.93 -87.28 32.82
C VAL A 630 4.12 -88.21 32.93
N GLN A 631 4.01 -89.23 33.79
CA GLN A 631 4.95 -90.36 33.81
C GLN A 631 4.70 -91.30 32.63
N ALA A 632 5.67 -92.09 32.17
CA ALA A 632 5.51 -92.95 31.00
C ALA A 632 4.46 -94.06 31.15
N LEU A 633 4.15 -94.48 32.39
CA LEU A 633 3.17 -95.51 32.72
C LEU A 633 1.89 -94.90 33.34
N PRO A 634 0.69 -95.49 33.14
CA PRO A 634 0.37 -96.58 32.20
C PRO A 634 0.48 -96.11 30.72
N TYR A 635 0.69 -97.07 29.81
CA TYR A 635 0.96 -96.79 28.39
C TYR A 635 -0.28 -96.47 27.55
N ASP A 636 -1.48 -96.72 28.06
CA ASP A 636 -2.75 -96.37 27.40
C ASP A 636 -3.49 -95.32 28.23
N LYS A 637 -3.45 -94.05 27.79
CA LYS A 637 -4.12 -92.94 28.45
C LYS A 637 -4.26 -91.71 27.56
N LEU A 638 -5.22 -90.86 27.93
CA LEU A 638 -5.31 -89.48 27.44
C LEU A 638 -4.60 -88.53 28.40
N ILE A 639 -3.74 -87.70 27.83
CA ILE A 639 -3.02 -86.65 28.52
C ILE A 639 -3.78 -85.35 28.29
N LYS A 640 -4.10 -84.68 29.41
CA LYS A 640 -4.88 -83.46 29.45
C LYS A 640 -4.07 -82.26 28.96
N ARG A 641 -4.77 -81.24 28.45
CA ARG A 641 -4.17 -79.94 28.12
C ARG A 641 -3.71 -79.20 29.38
N ALA A 642 -2.74 -78.32 29.21
CA ALA A 642 -2.49 -77.22 30.13
C ALA A 642 -3.45 -76.05 29.84
N ASN A 643 -3.45 -75.02 30.69
CA ASN A 643 -4.34 -73.86 30.58
C ASN A 643 -3.76 -72.76 29.66
N ASP A 644 -3.18 -73.15 28.51
CA ASP A 644 -2.49 -72.27 27.55
C ASP A 644 -3.02 -72.41 26.11
N TRP A 645 -4.19 -73.01 25.96
CA TRP A 645 -4.87 -73.18 24.67
C TRP A 645 -5.85 -72.03 24.41
N GLN A 646 -5.70 -71.36 23.28
CA GLN A 646 -6.63 -70.34 22.78
C GLN A 646 -7.01 -70.67 21.35
N VAL A 647 -8.31 -70.75 21.08
CA VAL A 647 -8.87 -70.90 19.74
C VAL A 647 -10.13 -70.05 19.66
N MET A 648 -10.10 -68.94 18.92
CA MET A 648 -11.23 -68.01 18.79
C MET A 648 -11.55 -67.71 17.33
N VAL A 649 -12.83 -67.71 16.98
CA VAL A 649 -13.34 -67.34 15.67
C VAL A 649 -14.02 -65.97 15.77
N THR A 650 -13.54 -64.99 15.01
CA THR A 650 -14.17 -63.67 14.87
C THR A 650 -14.83 -63.61 13.51
N ASP A 651 -16.16 -63.52 13.49
CA ASP A 651 -16.95 -63.49 12.27
C ASP A 651 -17.70 -62.15 12.21
N THR A 652 -17.40 -61.28 11.24
CA THR A 652 -18.09 -60.00 11.03
C THR A 652 -19.08 -60.04 9.87
N ARG A 653 -19.37 -61.23 9.33
CA ARG A 653 -20.37 -61.44 8.28
C ARG A 653 -21.78 -61.35 8.87
N ALA A 654 -22.78 -61.32 7.99
CA ALA A 654 -24.19 -61.16 8.39
C ALA A 654 -24.64 -62.25 9.38
N ASN A 655 -25.52 -61.90 10.32
CA ASN A 655 -26.16 -62.87 11.22
C ASN A 655 -26.77 -64.03 10.43
N GLY A 656 -26.53 -65.26 10.90
CA GLY A 656 -26.88 -66.49 10.19
C GLY A 656 -25.76 -67.06 9.31
N SER A 657 -24.67 -66.33 9.07
CA SER A 657 -23.47 -66.88 8.42
C SER A 657 -22.91 -68.04 9.22
N LYS A 658 -22.48 -69.10 8.53
CA LYS A 658 -21.94 -70.30 9.17
C LYS A 658 -20.45 -70.42 8.92
N TRP A 659 -19.78 -71.12 9.81
CA TRP A 659 -18.37 -71.45 9.67
C TRP A 659 -18.09 -72.84 10.20
N ASN A 660 -17.07 -73.49 9.64
CA ASN A 660 -16.49 -74.72 10.17
C ASN A 660 -15.02 -74.49 10.49
N LEU A 661 -14.58 -75.02 11.63
CA LEU A 661 -13.21 -74.99 12.09
C LEU A 661 -12.68 -76.43 12.15
N SER A 662 -11.62 -76.70 11.41
CA SER A 662 -10.93 -77.98 11.41
C SER A 662 -9.48 -77.83 11.86
N ALA A 663 -8.90 -78.90 12.40
CA ALA A 663 -7.50 -78.95 12.79
C ALA A 663 -6.86 -80.27 12.32
N GLU A 664 -5.59 -80.18 11.97
CA GLU A 664 -4.73 -81.31 11.64
C GLU A 664 -3.40 -81.12 12.36
N ALA A 665 -2.85 -82.18 12.91
CA ALA A 665 -1.57 -82.17 13.60
C ALA A 665 -0.53 -83.02 12.86
N THR A 666 0.72 -82.59 12.87
CA THR A 666 1.82 -83.49 12.48
C THR A 666 2.02 -84.58 13.53
N PRO A 667 2.70 -85.70 13.22
CA PRO A 667 3.14 -86.65 14.23
C PRO A 667 4.02 -85.97 15.28
N LEU A 668 4.00 -86.50 16.51
CA LEU A 668 4.94 -86.05 17.54
C LEU A 668 6.36 -86.55 17.22
N SER A 669 7.38 -85.76 17.58
CA SER A 669 8.80 -86.14 17.43
C SER A 669 9.16 -87.38 18.29
N ASP A 670 10.25 -88.08 17.91
CA ASP A 670 10.94 -89.08 18.75
C ASP A 670 10.12 -90.32 19.15
N ASP A 671 9.62 -91.04 18.14
CA ASP A 671 9.04 -92.39 18.28
C ASP A 671 7.76 -92.49 19.17
N TRP A 672 7.11 -91.37 19.49
CA TRP A 672 5.84 -91.33 20.25
C TRP A 672 4.81 -92.32 19.69
N LYS A 673 4.22 -93.15 20.57
CA LYS A 673 3.16 -94.10 20.21
C LYS A 673 1.80 -93.51 20.58
N GLY A 674 1.07 -93.03 19.58
CA GLY A 674 -0.19 -92.31 19.71
C GLY A 674 -0.17 -91.00 18.93
N GLY A 675 -0.97 -90.01 19.33
CA GLY A 675 -1.08 -88.74 18.62
C GLY A 675 -2.03 -87.77 19.30
N ILE A 676 -2.19 -86.58 18.73
CA ILE A 676 -3.20 -85.64 19.19
C ILE A 676 -4.55 -86.09 18.65
N VAL A 677 -5.55 -86.08 19.51
CA VAL A 677 -6.92 -86.50 19.22
C VAL A 677 -7.89 -85.41 19.63
N TYR A 678 -9.01 -85.28 18.91
CA TYR A 678 -10.15 -84.48 19.34
C TYR A 678 -11.16 -85.39 20.01
N VAL A 679 -11.52 -85.09 21.25
CA VAL A 679 -12.58 -85.79 21.97
C VAL A 679 -13.85 -84.95 21.97
N ASP A 680 -14.85 -85.41 21.24
CA ASP A 680 -16.10 -84.69 21.06
C ASP A 680 -16.91 -84.60 22.37
N LYS A 681 -17.41 -83.41 22.71
CA LYS A 681 -18.08 -83.16 23.98
C LYS A 681 -19.44 -83.86 24.14
N THR A 682 -20.08 -84.25 23.03
CA THR A 682 -21.44 -84.82 23.04
C THR A 682 -21.40 -86.35 22.97
N SER A 683 -20.57 -86.90 22.10
CA SER A 683 -20.45 -88.33 21.86
C SER A 683 -19.35 -89.00 22.70
N ASN A 684 -18.39 -88.23 23.25
CA ASN A 684 -17.13 -88.75 23.80
C ASN A 684 -16.32 -89.61 22.82
N ALA A 685 -16.60 -89.51 21.51
CA ALA A 685 -15.81 -90.17 20.48
C ALA A 685 -14.42 -89.53 20.41
N GLU A 686 -13.41 -90.37 20.25
CA GLU A 686 -12.02 -89.96 20.04
C GLU A 686 -11.70 -90.03 18.54
N GLU A 687 -11.38 -88.89 17.95
CA GLU A 687 -10.99 -88.78 16.55
C GLU A 687 -9.54 -88.34 16.44
N PRO A 688 -8.67 -89.08 15.72
CA PRO A 688 -7.30 -88.65 15.52
C PRO A 688 -7.27 -87.36 14.71
N ILE A 689 -6.45 -86.40 15.13
CA ILE A 689 -6.12 -85.23 14.31
C ILE A 689 -4.70 -85.32 13.74
N THR A 690 -3.88 -86.24 14.26
CA THR A 690 -2.55 -86.52 13.71
C THR A 690 -2.67 -87.13 12.32
N ASP A 691 -2.07 -86.49 11.32
CA ASP A 691 -2.16 -86.82 9.88
C ASP A 691 -3.59 -86.96 9.36
N ASN A 692 -4.55 -86.30 10.02
CA ASN A 692 -5.97 -86.38 9.69
C ASN A 692 -6.66 -85.04 9.96
N LEU A 693 -7.24 -84.42 8.93
CA LEU A 693 -8.00 -83.19 9.08
C LEU A 693 -9.35 -83.48 9.74
N THR A 694 -9.54 -82.96 10.95
CA THR A 694 -10.70 -83.27 11.78
C THR A 694 -11.49 -82.01 12.11
N ASN A 695 -12.82 -82.09 12.05
CA ASN A 695 -13.69 -80.98 12.40
C ASN A 695 -13.73 -80.78 13.92
N ILE A 696 -13.31 -79.61 14.38
CA ILE A 696 -13.20 -79.27 15.81
C ILE A 696 -14.44 -78.52 16.28
N ALA A 697 -14.97 -77.62 15.47
CA ALA A 697 -16.15 -76.85 15.81
C ALA A 697 -16.88 -76.36 14.56
N SER A 698 -18.16 -76.08 14.72
CA SER A 698 -18.94 -75.31 13.75
C SER A 698 -19.73 -74.26 14.51
N GLY A 699 -20.07 -73.17 13.84
CA GLY A 699 -20.85 -72.10 14.45
C GLY A 699 -21.71 -71.36 13.45
N THR A 700 -22.69 -70.65 13.98
CA THR A 700 -23.51 -69.69 13.24
C THR A 700 -23.37 -68.35 13.94
N LYS A 701 -23.09 -67.30 13.18
CA LYS A 701 -23.00 -65.92 13.67
C LYS A 701 -24.35 -65.47 14.23
N THR A 702 -24.37 -65.13 15.52
CA THR A 702 -25.57 -64.63 16.23
C THR A 702 -25.32 -63.30 16.95
N SER A 703 -24.07 -62.92 17.19
CA SER A 703 -23.68 -61.68 17.88
C SER A 703 -22.27 -61.21 17.48
N GLU A 704 -21.94 -59.95 17.78
CA GLU A 704 -20.63 -59.34 17.52
C GLU A 704 -19.47 -59.82 18.39
N THR A 705 -19.75 -60.60 19.44
CA THR A 705 -18.70 -61.17 20.30
C THR A 705 -17.98 -62.34 19.59
N PRO A 706 -16.64 -62.36 19.56
CA PRO A 706 -15.88 -63.50 19.07
C PRO A 706 -16.29 -64.80 19.76
N THR A 707 -16.36 -65.90 18.99
CA THR A 707 -16.69 -67.21 19.52
C THR A 707 -15.42 -67.91 19.98
N SER A 708 -15.27 -68.13 21.28
CA SER A 708 -14.18 -68.91 21.84
C SER A 708 -14.49 -70.41 21.77
N VAL A 709 -13.75 -71.14 20.94
CA VAL A 709 -13.91 -72.60 20.76
C VAL A 709 -13.23 -73.36 21.89
N SER A 710 -12.06 -72.91 22.34
CA SER A 710 -11.31 -73.63 23.38
C SER A 710 -11.94 -73.52 24.77
N SER A 711 -12.78 -72.51 25.04
CA SER A 711 -13.50 -72.38 26.31
C SER A 711 -14.59 -73.44 26.51
N ASP A 712 -15.08 -74.03 25.42
CA ASP A 712 -16.05 -75.14 25.47
C ASP A 712 -15.41 -76.48 25.84
N TRP A 713 -14.08 -76.56 25.87
CA TRP A 713 -13.36 -77.78 26.17
C TRP A 713 -13.21 -78.00 27.67
N THR A 714 -13.62 -79.17 28.15
CA THR A 714 -13.40 -79.62 29.53
C THR A 714 -12.07 -80.36 29.67
N ASP A 715 -11.69 -80.69 30.91
CA ASP A 715 -10.52 -81.53 31.22
C ASP A 715 -10.44 -82.86 30.44
N ASN A 716 -11.57 -83.36 29.91
CA ASN A 716 -11.68 -84.65 29.20
C ASN A 716 -12.25 -84.54 27.77
N THR A 717 -12.51 -83.35 27.26
CA THR A 717 -13.06 -83.11 25.90
C THR A 717 -12.20 -82.07 25.17
N GLY A 718 -12.29 -81.92 23.85
CA GLY A 718 -11.39 -81.07 23.06
C GLY A 718 -10.10 -81.78 22.64
N LEU A 719 -9.06 -81.02 22.29
CA LEU A 719 -7.78 -81.61 21.87
C LEU A 719 -7.01 -82.25 23.02
N LEU A 720 -6.78 -83.56 23.01
CA LEU A 720 -6.03 -84.29 24.02
C LEU A 720 -4.88 -85.04 23.35
N LEU A 721 -3.90 -85.48 24.15
CA LEU A 721 -2.78 -86.27 23.63
C LEU A 721 -2.96 -87.73 24.05
N ARG A 722 -3.16 -88.62 23.07
CA ARG A 722 -3.28 -90.06 23.28
C ARG A 722 -1.90 -90.71 23.30
N GLN A 723 -1.64 -91.49 24.34
CA GLN A 723 -0.52 -92.40 24.45
C GLN A 723 -1.04 -93.84 24.35
N THR A 724 -0.43 -94.68 23.52
CA THR A 724 -0.81 -96.11 23.33
C THR A 724 0.35 -97.07 23.57
N GLY A 725 1.55 -96.58 23.86
CA GLY A 725 2.76 -97.37 24.07
C GLY A 725 3.77 -96.71 24.99
N GLN A 726 4.91 -97.37 25.20
CA GLN A 726 6.03 -96.80 25.94
C GLN A 726 6.63 -95.64 25.15
N VAL A 727 6.88 -94.51 25.83
CA VAL A 727 7.49 -93.31 25.27
C VAL A 727 8.73 -92.97 26.11
N GLU A 728 9.79 -92.51 25.46
CA GLU A 728 10.99 -92.02 26.15
C GLU A 728 10.73 -90.72 26.93
N SER A 729 11.56 -90.46 27.94
CA SER A 729 11.47 -89.21 28.69
C SER A 729 12.03 -88.06 27.85
N GLY A 730 11.20 -87.09 27.49
CA GLY A 730 11.64 -85.93 26.72
C GLY A 730 10.54 -84.92 26.45
N VAL A 731 10.87 -83.92 25.65
CA VAL A 731 9.92 -82.94 25.12
C VAL A 731 9.57 -83.37 23.70
N HIS A 732 8.32 -83.78 23.50
CA HIS A 732 7.80 -84.12 22.18
C HIS A 732 6.98 -82.97 21.64
N SER A 733 7.17 -82.65 20.36
CA SER A 733 6.49 -81.52 19.72
C SER A 733 5.70 -81.97 18.48
N SER A 734 4.62 -81.26 18.20
CA SER A 734 3.78 -81.42 17.02
C SER A 734 3.29 -80.03 16.59
N THR A 735 3.03 -79.85 15.29
CA THR A 735 2.45 -78.62 14.74
C THR A 735 0.98 -78.85 14.44
N VAL A 736 0.10 -78.03 15.02
CA VAL A 736 -1.33 -78.03 14.70
C VAL A 736 -1.64 -76.95 13.67
N THR A 737 -2.12 -77.36 12.51
CA THR A 737 -2.63 -76.49 11.45
C THR A 737 -4.13 -76.33 11.62
N TRP A 738 -4.59 -75.08 11.74
CA TRP A 738 -6.01 -74.75 11.88
C TRP A 738 -6.55 -74.18 10.58
N THR A 739 -7.73 -74.63 10.17
CA THR A 739 -8.43 -74.10 9.00
C THR A 739 -9.85 -73.68 9.39
N VAL A 740 -10.15 -72.38 9.26
CA VAL A 740 -11.53 -71.89 9.34
C VAL A 740 -12.04 -71.62 7.94
N VAL A 741 -13.21 -72.17 7.60
CA VAL A 741 -13.83 -71.97 6.30
C VAL A 741 -15.26 -71.46 6.44
N ASP A 742 -15.65 -70.64 5.48
CA ASP A 742 -17.05 -70.34 5.24
C ASP A 742 -17.78 -71.63 4.86
N SER A 743 -18.78 -72.03 5.67
CA SER A 743 -19.57 -73.23 5.39
C SER A 743 -20.94 -72.83 4.88
N THR A 744 -21.10 -72.82 3.55
CA THR A 744 -22.45 -72.77 2.97
C THR A 744 -23.09 -74.14 3.11
N ASN A 745 -24.36 -74.19 3.54
CA ASN A 745 -25.13 -75.44 3.53
C ASN A 745 -25.11 -76.04 2.11
N LYS A 746 -24.42 -77.16 1.94
CA LYS A 746 -24.88 -78.24 1.07
C LYS A 746 -24.90 -79.53 1.86
#